data_AF-A0A0F4GNE1-F1
#
_entry.id   AF-A0A0F4GNE1-F1
#
_cell.length_a   1.000
_cell.length_b   1.000
_cell.length_c   1.000
_cell.angle_alpha   90.00
_cell.angle_beta   90.00
_cell.angle_gamma   90.00
#
_symmetry.space_group_name_H-M   'P 1'
#
loop_
_entity.id
_entity.type
_entity.pdbx_description
1 polymer ?
#
loop_
_entity_poly.entity_id
_entity_poly.type
_entity_poly.pdbx_seq_one_letter_code
_entity_poly.pdbx_strand_id
1 'polypeptide(L)'
;MAFDTESKTPTEDIKSSSPTPSLPSDEHKASQAADLQLVPSLDEGHMIVGDEYSPAECKRVLRKIDRFLLPLMWFCYGVQQTDKTSLGVQAIFGLPKDTGLVGQQYSWLTTIFYLTDMVGEFPSNFLLQKWSLGKTLSIYMICWGICVTCIGAAQNWTHLMVLRGLQGFFECTISPGFVLVIGSWYRTEEHSSRSLFFQSANAGFGIIGNLSMYGIGSHAKKHGGLAAWKSISFFLGAITVVLALICFLLLGSPKEVRWLNAEERKVAQSRVVSNKAGRDVTGIKWSWPQVAEAFKDPQLWFCLVNAFLSSVPNGGLTTFSAIIMKSFGFTELQVLLLDIPRSTISVLIFVAVGFYTRRVPNRRMYVMAASCVPAFVGLLAMSLLPNTPEFQWTKYAMYVITVPYVLGLFLAWTLIPSNVAGRTKKTIISSATFIGYCVGNMSGSQIFKSKDAPRYVPGTIGACACFGIQFVLVIAWRLYYGWQNRKRDCAAAASGISKEEQERLGQEMGERNMTDLENVHFSMALVPVPEPPLEKAEVMTPPPAVAITPCDPWPRPYEMDGNLRRVAPYHFTYNTNCKQRWRGRGILEIFKDEFRDRPPEYYEDAMERGAIQLNGQPVPSPETKVQNGDIISHTLHRHEPPVTAQPIGIVHEDDGLMIINKPAGVPVHPAGRYNFNSVIEILRSERGHEFNPLPCNRLDRLTSGVMFIAKNKKAAERVTDQLMARTVRKEYVARVKGEFPEGDVVCEQPILQISPKLGLNRVRANGKEARTVFKRLAYYPASAPNDTDNINGRQREGYSIVRCRPLTGRTHQLRVHLQFLGHPISNDPIYSNQRVFGPDLGRSSSTAEDDEDIMTRLARMGKEEVAEAVAYHDEMVDEYNRKKAEKMTGDLCKLCNTPLYSDPGAHELGIYLHARKYADAEGKWNYETELPEWALPPPGSEGPKETNEESDPMAVDVEKLTLKE
;
A
#
# COMPACT_ATOMS: atom_id res chain seq x y z
N MET A 1 -7.41 77.34 12.80
CA MET A 1 -6.15 77.33 13.55
C MET A 1 -5.25 76.34 12.83
N ALA A 2 -4.41 76.74 11.86
CA ALA A 2 -3.26 77.66 11.94
C ALA A 2 -2.28 77.16 13.02
N PHE A 3 -1.00 76.86 12.80
CA PHE A 3 0.05 77.30 11.86
C PHE A 3 1.02 76.09 11.69
N ASP A 4 1.67 75.76 10.58
CA ASP A 4 2.54 76.51 9.65
C ASP A 4 3.94 76.88 10.18
N THR A 5 4.89 76.92 9.24
CA THR A 5 6.27 77.48 9.22
C THR A 5 7.44 76.52 9.49
N GLU A 6 8.18 76.07 8.45
CA GLU A 6 9.21 76.73 7.58
C GLU A 6 10.64 76.47 8.13
N SER A 7 11.74 76.24 7.39
CA SER A 7 12.20 76.56 6.02
C SER A 7 13.48 75.71 5.72
N LYS A 8 13.61 75.05 4.54
CA LYS A 8 14.40 75.41 3.31
C LYS A 8 15.94 75.61 3.53
N THR A 9 16.81 74.64 3.19
CA THR A 9 17.59 74.41 1.91
C THR A 9 18.77 75.38 1.68
N PRO A 10 19.72 75.20 0.72
CA PRO A 10 20.23 74.03 -0.04
C PRO A 10 21.79 74.02 -0.17
N THR A 11 22.38 73.02 -0.86
CA THR A 11 23.26 73.22 -2.05
C THR A 11 23.73 71.88 -2.64
N GLU A 12 23.56 71.75 -3.95
CA GLU A 12 24.00 70.68 -4.86
C GLU A 12 25.50 70.79 -5.18
N ASP A 13 26.19 69.67 -5.49
CA ASP A 13 26.67 69.44 -6.87
C ASP A 13 27.41 68.07 -7.07
N ILE A 14 26.82 67.26 -7.97
CA ILE A 14 27.41 66.56 -9.14
C ILE A 14 28.66 65.66 -8.94
N LYS A 15 28.47 64.32 -9.06
CA LYS A 15 28.87 63.52 -10.26
C LYS A 15 28.56 62.02 -10.14
N SER A 16 28.11 61.52 -11.29
CA SER A 16 27.72 60.18 -11.70
C SER A 16 28.68 59.04 -11.33
N SER A 17 28.12 57.93 -10.87
CA SER A 17 28.17 56.62 -11.55
C SER A 17 27.59 55.56 -10.62
N SER A 18 26.52 54.90 -11.06
CA SER A 18 25.80 53.84 -10.36
C SER A 18 26.71 52.72 -9.83
N PRO A 19 26.63 52.38 -8.53
CA PRO A 19 26.87 51.05 -8.04
C PRO A 19 25.55 50.44 -7.55
N THR A 20 25.25 49.27 -8.10
CA THR A 20 24.24 48.30 -7.70
C THR A 20 24.09 48.24 -6.17
N PRO A 21 22.89 48.51 -5.60
CA PRO A 21 22.66 48.28 -4.18
C PRO A 21 22.46 46.78 -3.96
N SER A 22 23.42 46.23 -3.22
CA SER A 22 23.35 45.00 -2.43
C SER A 22 21.93 44.50 -2.14
N LEU A 23 21.67 43.28 -2.62
CA LEU A 23 20.53 42.46 -2.20
C LEU A 23 20.46 42.38 -0.67
N PRO A 24 19.26 42.47 -0.07
CA PRO A 24 19.06 42.07 1.32
C PRO A 24 19.49 40.61 1.48
N SER A 25 20.25 40.34 2.53
CA SER A 25 20.56 39.00 3.01
C SER A 25 19.27 38.21 3.23
N ASP A 26 18.95 37.30 2.31
CA ASP A 26 17.91 36.27 2.44
C ASP A 26 18.32 35.23 3.49
N GLU A 27 18.40 35.64 4.76
CA GLU A 27 18.49 34.73 5.93
C GLU A 27 17.12 34.18 6.35
N HIS A 28 16.06 34.44 5.57
CA HIS A 28 14.69 33.97 5.87
C HIS A 28 14.07 33.04 4.82
N LYS A 29 14.88 32.27 4.07
CA LYS A 29 14.41 31.17 3.20
C LYS A 29 15.17 29.84 3.30
N ALA A 30 15.97 29.63 4.35
CA ALA A 30 16.65 28.35 4.61
C ALA A 30 16.00 27.48 5.72
N SER A 31 14.90 27.90 6.35
CA SER A 31 14.30 27.18 7.48
C SER A 31 12.92 26.55 7.23
N GLN A 32 12.53 26.30 5.97
CA GLN A 32 11.27 25.63 5.61
C GLN A 32 11.44 24.50 4.59
N ALA A 33 12.52 23.71 4.69
CA ALA A 33 12.74 22.51 3.88
C ALA A 33 13.00 21.23 4.70
N ALA A 34 12.63 21.20 5.99
CA ALA A 34 12.89 20.07 6.89
C ALA A 34 11.63 19.51 7.60
N ASP A 35 10.44 19.75 7.05
CA ASP A 35 9.21 19.06 7.47
C ASP A 35 8.74 18.10 6.37
N LEU A 36 9.47 17.00 6.22
CA LEU A 36 8.92 15.75 5.68
C LEU A 36 8.74 14.81 6.87
N GLN A 37 7.55 14.89 7.46
CA GLN A 37 7.07 13.92 8.44
C GLN A 37 7.31 12.51 7.90
N LEU A 38 8.18 11.76 8.59
CA LEU A 38 8.22 10.31 8.50
C LEU A 38 6.83 9.79 8.90
N VAL A 39 6.05 9.39 7.90
CA VAL A 39 4.87 8.56 8.11
C VAL A 39 5.32 7.35 8.95
N PRO A 40 4.61 7.01 10.03
CA PRO A 40 4.95 5.86 10.86
C PRO A 40 5.02 4.62 9.99
N SER A 41 6.13 3.89 10.08
CA SER A 41 6.25 2.53 9.56
C SER A 41 5.27 1.64 10.35
N LEU A 42 4.03 1.59 9.88
CA LEU A 42 2.99 0.65 10.28
C LEU A 42 3.03 -0.54 9.32
N ASP A 43 3.04 -1.74 9.92
CA ASP A 43 2.75 -3.05 9.36
C ASP A 43 3.59 -3.57 8.19
N GLU A 44 4.67 -4.30 8.50
CA GLU A 44 5.26 -5.29 7.58
C GLU A 44 4.39 -6.56 7.51
N GLY A 45 3.13 -6.40 7.12
CA GLY A 45 2.30 -7.51 6.65
C GLY A 45 2.62 -7.81 5.19
N HIS A 46 3.52 -8.75 4.93
CA HIS A 46 3.86 -9.30 3.60
C HIS A 46 4.03 -8.27 2.48
N MET A 47 5.26 -7.79 2.30
CA MET A 47 5.74 -7.39 0.97
C MET A 47 5.84 -8.67 0.12
N ILE A 48 4.76 -9.01 -0.59
CA ILE A 48 4.84 -9.96 -1.70
C ILE A 48 5.63 -9.23 -2.78
N VAL A 49 6.94 -9.48 -2.85
CA VAL A 49 7.79 -9.01 -3.93
C VAL A 49 7.19 -9.53 -5.23
N GLY A 50 6.89 -8.62 -6.17
CA GLY A 50 6.10 -8.89 -7.38
C GLY A 50 6.70 -9.89 -8.38
N ASP A 51 7.87 -10.46 -8.08
CA ASP A 51 8.68 -11.25 -9.00
C ASP A 51 8.78 -12.75 -8.62
N GLU A 52 8.06 -13.25 -7.59
CA GLU A 52 8.15 -14.65 -7.16
C GLU A 52 7.50 -15.68 -8.12
N TYR A 53 6.70 -15.28 -9.12
CA TYR A 53 5.91 -16.21 -9.95
C TYR A 53 6.11 -16.02 -11.45
N SER A 54 6.15 -17.13 -12.20
CA SER A 54 6.38 -17.07 -13.65
C SER A 54 5.21 -16.37 -14.39
N PRO A 55 5.47 -15.65 -15.50
CA PRO A 55 4.43 -15.02 -16.32
C PRO A 55 3.36 -16.02 -16.82
N ALA A 56 3.76 -17.29 -17.02
CA ALA A 56 2.87 -18.35 -17.45
C ALA A 56 1.84 -18.75 -16.37
N GLU A 57 2.26 -18.81 -15.10
CA GLU A 57 1.37 -19.09 -13.96
C GLU A 57 0.41 -17.92 -13.72
N CYS A 58 0.91 -16.69 -13.76
CA CYS A 58 0.08 -15.49 -13.67
C CYS A 58 -1.02 -15.48 -14.74
N LYS A 59 -0.69 -15.86 -15.98
CA LYS A 59 -1.65 -15.94 -17.10
C LYS A 59 -2.64 -17.09 -16.94
N ARG A 60 -2.23 -18.24 -16.37
CA ARG A 60 -3.13 -19.36 -16.07
C ARG A 60 -4.17 -18.96 -15.03
N VAL A 61 -3.75 -18.32 -13.94
CA VAL A 61 -4.64 -17.85 -12.88
C VAL A 61 -5.56 -16.74 -13.40
N LEU A 62 -5.04 -15.80 -14.20
CA LEU A 62 -5.87 -14.77 -14.85
C LEU A 62 -7.01 -15.38 -15.67
N ARG A 63 -6.73 -16.36 -16.53
CA ARG A 63 -7.76 -17.03 -17.35
C ARG A 63 -8.82 -17.73 -16.50
N LYS A 64 -8.43 -18.25 -15.32
CA LYS A 64 -9.37 -18.85 -14.37
C LYS A 64 -10.26 -17.77 -13.77
N ILE A 65 -9.69 -16.65 -13.32
CA ILE A 65 -10.42 -15.49 -12.79
C ILE A 65 -11.42 -14.96 -13.84
N ASP A 66 -10.96 -14.72 -15.07
CA ASP A 66 -11.79 -14.23 -16.18
C ASP A 66 -12.97 -15.17 -16.45
N ARG A 67 -12.75 -16.50 -16.40
CA ARG A 67 -13.78 -17.51 -16.66
C ARG A 67 -14.89 -17.55 -15.61
N PHE A 68 -14.58 -17.26 -14.34
CA PHE A 68 -15.58 -17.25 -13.28
C PHE A 68 -16.24 -15.88 -13.13
N LEU A 69 -15.47 -14.79 -13.10
CA LEU A 69 -15.99 -13.46 -12.75
C LEU A 69 -16.67 -12.76 -13.93
N LEU A 70 -16.07 -12.77 -15.12
CA LEU A 70 -16.60 -11.97 -16.23
C LEU A 70 -17.98 -12.44 -16.72
N PRO A 71 -18.25 -13.73 -16.94
CA PRO A 71 -19.59 -14.19 -17.31
C PRO A 71 -20.62 -13.92 -16.22
N LEU A 72 -20.24 -14.10 -14.95
CA LEU A 72 -21.12 -13.85 -13.81
C LEU A 72 -21.51 -12.37 -13.75
N MET A 73 -20.52 -11.46 -13.77
CA MET A 73 -20.76 -10.02 -13.76
C MET A 73 -21.56 -9.57 -14.98
N TRP A 74 -21.30 -10.14 -16.16
CA TRP A 74 -22.06 -9.85 -17.38
C TRP A 74 -23.54 -10.23 -17.21
N PHE A 75 -23.82 -11.42 -16.67
CA PHE A 75 -25.20 -11.86 -16.45
C PHE A 75 -25.91 -10.99 -15.40
N CYS A 76 -25.23 -10.66 -14.29
CA CYS A 76 -25.80 -9.79 -13.25
C CYS A 76 -26.13 -8.40 -13.78
N TYR A 77 -25.23 -7.80 -14.55
CA TYR A 77 -25.44 -6.47 -15.12
C TYR A 77 -26.54 -6.48 -16.19
N GLY A 78 -26.66 -7.56 -16.95
CA GLY A 78 -27.72 -7.75 -17.93
C GLY A 78 -29.11 -7.93 -17.32
N VAL A 79 -29.23 -8.75 -16.27
CA VAL A 79 -30.48 -8.94 -15.52
C VAL A 79 -30.90 -7.62 -14.86
N GLN A 80 -29.96 -6.91 -14.22
CA GLN A 80 -30.19 -5.59 -13.65
C GLN A 80 -30.82 -4.63 -14.69
N GLN A 81 -30.22 -4.53 -15.86
CA GLN A 81 -30.73 -3.65 -16.91
C GLN A 81 -32.15 -4.05 -17.34
N THR A 82 -32.42 -5.35 -17.45
CA THR A 82 -33.74 -5.86 -17.82
C THR A 82 -34.78 -5.55 -16.75
N ASP A 83 -34.42 -5.65 -15.46
CA ASP A 83 -35.29 -5.30 -14.33
C ASP A 83 -35.71 -3.82 -14.40
N LYS A 84 -34.78 -2.92 -14.75
CA LYS A 84 -35.08 -1.50 -15.01
C LYS A 84 -36.03 -1.30 -16.18
N THR A 85 -35.71 -1.83 -17.37
CA THR A 85 -36.47 -1.59 -18.60
C THR A 85 -37.79 -2.35 -18.67
N SER A 86 -37.95 -3.39 -17.84
CA SER A 86 -39.18 -4.18 -17.77
C SER A 86 -40.43 -3.35 -17.49
N LEU A 87 -40.31 -2.17 -16.84
CA LEU A 87 -41.45 -1.28 -16.59
C LEU A 87 -42.18 -0.87 -17.88
N GLY A 88 -41.41 -0.55 -18.92
CA GLY A 88 -41.93 -0.15 -20.23
C GLY A 88 -42.68 -1.28 -20.89
N VAL A 89 -42.10 -2.49 -20.82
CA VAL A 89 -42.72 -3.71 -21.36
C VAL A 89 -43.98 -4.08 -20.59
N GLN A 90 -43.93 -4.11 -19.25
CA GLN A 90 -45.09 -4.40 -18.40
C GLN A 90 -46.23 -3.41 -18.67
N ALA A 91 -45.91 -2.14 -19.01
CA ALA A 91 -46.90 -1.14 -19.33
C ALA A 91 -47.75 -1.47 -20.56
N ILE A 92 -47.12 -1.98 -21.63
CA ILE A 92 -47.85 -2.37 -22.85
C ILE A 92 -48.68 -3.65 -22.66
N PHE A 93 -48.35 -4.48 -21.66
CA PHE A 93 -49.05 -5.71 -21.27
C PHE A 93 -50.11 -5.52 -20.17
N GLY A 94 -50.50 -4.28 -19.85
CA GLY A 94 -51.68 -3.99 -19.04
C GLY A 94 -51.43 -3.48 -17.63
N LEU A 95 -50.18 -3.34 -17.17
CA LEU A 95 -49.85 -2.86 -15.82
C LEU A 95 -50.63 -1.59 -15.39
N PRO A 96 -50.69 -0.49 -16.18
CA PRO A 96 -51.38 0.73 -15.76
C PRO A 96 -52.89 0.54 -15.60
N LYS A 97 -53.49 -0.33 -16.43
CA LYS A 97 -54.92 -0.63 -16.37
C LYS A 97 -55.24 -1.47 -15.13
N ASP A 98 -54.46 -2.52 -14.88
CA ASP A 98 -54.70 -3.48 -13.80
C ASP A 98 -54.46 -2.88 -12.40
N THR A 99 -53.62 -1.84 -12.31
CA THR A 99 -53.27 -1.19 -11.03
C THR A 99 -53.88 0.20 -10.84
N GLY A 100 -54.70 0.65 -11.79
CA GLY A 100 -55.42 1.92 -11.73
C GLY A 100 -54.53 3.16 -11.77
N LEU A 101 -53.43 3.12 -12.53
CA LEU A 101 -52.52 4.27 -12.64
C LEU A 101 -53.18 5.42 -13.40
N VAL A 102 -53.15 6.62 -12.80
CA VAL A 102 -53.76 7.83 -13.38
C VAL A 102 -52.73 8.95 -13.59
N GLY A 103 -52.93 9.71 -14.67
CA GLY A 103 -52.08 10.87 -14.97
C GLY A 103 -50.60 10.51 -15.00
N GLN A 104 -49.79 11.26 -14.25
CA GLN A 104 -48.32 11.16 -14.26
C GLN A 104 -47.78 10.07 -13.30
N GLN A 105 -48.64 9.28 -12.68
CA GLN A 105 -48.24 8.23 -11.74
C GLN A 105 -47.26 7.22 -12.38
N TYR A 106 -47.51 6.79 -13.62
CA TYR A 106 -46.60 5.90 -14.32
C TYR A 106 -45.16 6.44 -14.41
N SER A 107 -45.00 7.72 -14.72
CA SER A 107 -43.70 8.40 -14.79
C SER A 107 -43.00 8.45 -13.44
N TRP A 108 -43.76 8.66 -12.36
CA TRP A 108 -43.24 8.69 -11.00
C TRP A 108 -42.63 7.36 -10.55
N LEU A 109 -43.06 6.21 -11.10
CA LEU A 109 -42.43 4.91 -10.83
C LEU A 109 -40.96 4.87 -11.24
N THR A 110 -40.59 5.60 -12.29
CA THR A 110 -39.19 5.77 -12.71
C THR A 110 -38.49 6.81 -11.86
N THR A 111 -39.17 7.92 -11.53
CA THR A 111 -38.59 8.99 -10.70
C THR A 111 -38.22 8.51 -9.30
N ILE A 112 -39.11 7.76 -8.63
CA ILE A 112 -38.83 7.25 -7.28
C ILE A 112 -37.66 6.27 -7.26
N PHE A 113 -37.55 5.44 -8.30
CA PHE A 113 -36.46 4.49 -8.46
C PHE A 113 -35.11 5.22 -8.48
N TYR A 114 -34.93 6.22 -9.35
CA TYR A 114 -33.66 6.95 -9.45
C TYR A 114 -33.39 7.87 -8.24
N LEU A 115 -34.43 8.36 -7.58
CA LEU A 115 -34.30 9.13 -6.34
C LEU A 115 -33.71 8.26 -5.22
N THR A 116 -34.25 7.06 -5.02
CA THR A 116 -33.75 6.14 -4.00
C THR A 116 -32.43 5.49 -4.38
N ASP A 117 -32.16 5.28 -5.67
CA ASP A 117 -30.87 4.85 -6.22
C ASP A 117 -29.76 5.87 -5.85
N MET A 118 -30.04 7.16 -6.01
CA MET A 118 -29.13 8.24 -5.60
C MET A 118 -28.88 8.30 -4.10
N VAL A 119 -29.94 8.17 -3.28
CA VAL A 119 -29.81 8.20 -1.82
C VAL A 119 -29.11 6.94 -1.28
N GLY A 120 -29.37 5.79 -1.90
CA GLY A 120 -28.80 4.50 -1.51
C GLY A 120 -27.31 4.38 -1.83
N GLU A 121 -26.80 5.06 -2.85
CA GLU A 121 -25.42 4.91 -3.32
C GLU A 121 -24.39 5.17 -2.21
N PHE A 122 -24.53 6.26 -1.46
CA PHE A 122 -23.56 6.67 -0.44
C PHE A 122 -23.46 5.70 0.75
N PRO A 123 -24.55 5.38 1.49
CA PRO A 123 -24.49 4.43 2.59
C PRO A 123 -24.07 3.04 2.13
N SER A 124 -24.47 2.64 0.92
CA SER A 124 -24.17 1.30 0.44
C SER A 124 -22.71 1.14 0.02
N ASN A 125 -22.08 2.17 -0.59
CA ASN A 125 -20.65 2.17 -0.87
C ASN A 125 -19.80 2.12 0.41
N PHE A 126 -20.25 2.77 1.48
CA PHE A 126 -19.59 2.65 2.78
C PHE A 126 -19.66 1.22 3.33
N LEU A 127 -20.80 0.55 3.22
CA LEU A 127 -20.97 -0.84 3.63
C LEU A 127 -20.09 -1.80 2.79
N LEU A 128 -20.00 -1.58 1.48
CA LEU A 128 -19.14 -2.38 0.58
C LEU A 128 -17.65 -2.28 0.92
N GLN A 129 -17.20 -1.16 1.52
CA GLN A 129 -15.81 -0.99 1.95
C GLN A 129 -15.54 -1.58 3.35
N LYS A 130 -16.55 -1.61 4.23
CA LYS A 130 -16.39 -2.08 5.62
C LYS A 130 -16.59 -3.59 5.77
N TRP A 131 -17.46 -4.17 4.96
CA TRP A 131 -17.85 -5.59 5.05
C TRP A 131 -17.37 -6.40 3.84
N SER A 132 -17.62 -7.70 3.89
CA SER A 132 -17.27 -8.62 2.81
C SER A 132 -17.90 -8.19 1.48
N LEU A 133 -17.07 -7.91 0.47
CA LEU A 133 -17.48 -7.30 -0.80
C LEU A 133 -18.49 -8.18 -1.54
N GLY A 134 -18.17 -9.46 -1.74
CA GLY A 134 -19.04 -10.38 -2.49
C GLY A 134 -20.36 -10.68 -1.80
N LYS A 135 -20.33 -10.87 -0.48
CA LYS A 135 -21.53 -11.17 0.32
C LYS A 135 -22.48 -9.98 0.39
N THR A 136 -21.94 -8.78 0.62
CA THR A 136 -22.74 -7.55 0.67
C THR A 136 -23.44 -7.33 -0.68
N LEU A 137 -22.72 -7.43 -1.81
CA LEU A 137 -23.35 -7.29 -3.14
C LEU A 137 -24.46 -8.33 -3.35
N SER A 138 -24.21 -9.57 -2.98
CA SER A 138 -25.19 -10.65 -3.15
C SER A 138 -26.45 -10.46 -2.29
N ILE A 139 -26.31 -9.93 -1.08
CA ILE A 139 -27.47 -9.60 -0.22
C ILE A 139 -28.32 -8.49 -0.86
N TYR A 140 -27.70 -7.43 -1.38
CA TYR A 140 -28.41 -6.38 -2.11
C TYR A 140 -29.15 -6.96 -3.34
N MET A 141 -28.51 -7.87 -4.07
CA MET A 141 -29.14 -8.59 -5.19
C MET A 141 -30.35 -9.42 -4.77
N ILE A 142 -30.28 -10.14 -3.64
CA ILE A 142 -31.42 -10.90 -3.10
C ILE A 142 -32.56 -9.94 -2.75
N CYS A 143 -32.27 -8.85 -2.04
CA CYS A 143 -33.27 -7.86 -1.63
C CYS A 143 -33.98 -7.23 -2.83
N TRP A 144 -33.25 -6.81 -3.88
CA TRP A 144 -33.90 -6.25 -5.07
C TRP A 144 -34.66 -7.31 -5.85
N GLY A 145 -34.14 -8.55 -5.99
CA GLY A 145 -34.83 -9.63 -6.69
C GLY A 145 -36.16 -10.00 -6.05
N ILE A 146 -36.22 -9.98 -4.70
CA ILE A 146 -37.48 -10.12 -3.96
C ILE A 146 -38.42 -8.96 -4.28
N CYS A 147 -37.92 -7.71 -4.30
CA CYS A 147 -38.75 -6.54 -4.66
C CYS A 147 -39.35 -6.68 -6.07
N VAL A 148 -38.54 -7.08 -7.07
CA VAL A 148 -39.01 -7.31 -8.45
C VAL A 148 -40.05 -8.42 -8.52
N THR A 149 -39.86 -9.51 -7.76
CA THR A 149 -40.87 -10.58 -7.65
C THR A 149 -42.19 -10.04 -7.08
N CYS A 150 -42.11 -9.24 -6.01
CA CYS A 150 -43.28 -8.63 -5.39
C CYS A 150 -44.03 -7.63 -6.30
N ILE A 151 -43.37 -7.04 -7.32
CA ILE A 151 -44.06 -6.18 -8.30
C ILE A 151 -45.17 -6.95 -9.01
N GLY A 152 -44.98 -8.24 -9.31
CA GLY A 152 -46.02 -9.08 -9.93
C GLY A 152 -47.28 -9.27 -9.06
N ALA A 153 -47.17 -9.03 -7.75
CA ALA A 153 -48.29 -9.07 -6.80
C ALA A 153 -48.88 -7.67 -6.50
N ALA A 154 -48.36 -6.60 -7.10
CA ALA A 154 -48.85 -5.25 -6.88
C ALA A 154 -50.28 -5.07 -7.43
N GLN A 155 -51.10 -4.32 -6.70
CA GLN A 155 -52.52 -4.11 -7.05
C GLN A 155 -52.87 -2.62 -7.19
N ASN A 156 -52.02 -1.71 -6.71
CA ASN A 156 -52.31 -0.29 -6.67
C ASN A 156 -51.02 0.53 -6.83
N TRP A 157 -51.22 1.83 -7.00
CA TRP A 157 -50.18 2.86 -7.04
C TRP A 157 -49.16 2.75 -5.89
N THR A 158 -49.65 2.63 -4.66
CA THR A 158 -48.82 2.62 -3.45
C THR A 158 -47.86 1.44 -3.43
N HIS A 159 -48.33 0.25 -3.77
CA HIS A 159 -47.50 -0.96 -3.84
C HIS A 159 -46.38 -0.78 -4.87
N LEU A 160 -46.70 -0.26 -6.05
CA LEU A 160 -45.72 -0.03 -7.11
C LEU A 160 -44.69 1.03 -6.71
N MET A 161 -45.10 2.12 -6.05
CA MET A 161 -44.18 3.16 -5.57
C MET A 161 -43.20 2.65 -4.53
N VAL A 162 -43.68 1.91 -3.52
CA VAL A 162 -42.82 1.36 -2.46
C VAL A 162 -41.85 0.35 -3.05
N LEU A 163 -42.33 -0.60 -3.86
CA LEU A 163 -41.49 -1.63 -4.45
C LEU A 163 -40.45 -1.05 -5.41
N ARG A 164 -40.81 -0.03 -6.21
CA ARG A 164 -39.86 0.68 -7.08
C ARG A 164 -38.83 1.48 -6.31
N GLY A 165 -39.24 2.14 -5.23
CA GLY A 165 -38.32 2.84 -4.34
C GLY A 165 -37.32 1.89 -3.69
N LEU A 166 -37.78 0.76 -3.15
CA LEU A 166 -36.91 -0.25 -2.57
C LEU A 166 -35.99 -0.89 -3.61
N GLN A 167 -36.50 -1.19 -4.80
CA GLN A 167 -35.69 -1.69 -5.90
C GLN A 167 -34.55 -0.71 -6.22
N GLY A 168 -34.83 0.59 -6.37
CA GLY A 168 -33.80 1.60 -6.60
C GLY A 168 -32.75 1.67 -5.49
N PHE A 169 -33.18 1.63 -4.22
CA PHE A 169 -32.26 1.64 -3.08
C PHE A 169 -31.31 0.43 -3.08
N PHE A 170 -31.80 -0.78 -3.36
CA PHE A 170 -30.96 -1.97 -3.36
C PHE A 170 -30.12 -2.14 -4.65
N GLU A 171 -30.54 -1.55 -5.75
CA GLU A 171 -29.91 -1.72 -7.05
C GLU A 171 -28.68 -0.80 -7.26
N CYS A 172 -28.53 0.25 -6.44
CA CYS A 172 -27.46 1.26 -6.55
C CYS A 172 -26.03 0.71 -6.40
N THR A 173 -25.86 -0.46 -5.79
CA THR A 173 -24.55 -0.98 -5.38
C THR A 173 -23.78 -1.71 -6.46
N ILE A 174 -24.47 -2.26 -7.46
CA ILE A 174 -23.85 -3.28 -8.30
C ILE A 174 -22.80 -2.69 -9.26
N SER A 175 -23.04 -1.48 -9.78
CA SER A 175 -22.05 -0.78 -10.63
C SER A 175 -20.76 -0.44 -9.85
N PRO A 176 -20.81 0.32 -8.73
CA PRO A 176 -19.60 0.62 -7.97
C PRO A 176 -18.99 -0.63 -7.32
N GLY A 177 -19.81 -1.58 -6.88
CA GLY A 177 -19.36 -2.87 -6.36
C GLY A 177 -18.57 -3.68 -7.37
N PHE A 178 -18.98 -3.73 -8.63
CA PHE A 178 -18.25 -4.42 -9.69
C PHE A 178 -16.93 -3.74 -10.05
N VAL A 179 -16.87 -2.41 -9.95
CA VAL A 179 -15.61 -1.67 -10.07
C VAL A 179 -14.66 -2.02 -8.93
N LEU A 180 -15.14 -2.13 -7.69
CA LEU A 180 -14.34 -2.59 -6.54
C LEU A 180 -13.87 -4.04 -6.71
N VAL A 181 -14.75 -4.94 -7.21
CA VAL A 181 -14.36 -6.31 -7.56
C VAL A 181 -13.22 -6.27 -8.57
N ILE A 182 -13.34 -5.49 -9.64
CA ILE A 182 -12.27 -5.37 -10.64
C ILE A 182 -10.96 -4.86 -10.01
N GLY A 183 -11.05 -3.84 -9.15
CA GLY A 183 -9.91 -3.30 -8.41
C GLY A 183 -9.19 -4.35 -7.56
N SER A 184 -9.93 -5.29 -6.98
CA SER A 184 -9.39 -6.35 -6.11
C SER A 184 -8.78 -7.56 -6.85
N TRP A 185 -9.07 -7.72 -8.15
CA TRP A 185 -8.71 -8.93 -8.93
C TRP A 185 -7.76 -8.69 -10.09
N TYR A 186 -7.78 -7.49 -10.66
CA TYR A 186 -7.10 -7.19 -11.92
C TYR A 186 -6.07 -6.07 -11.75
N ARG A 187 -5.09 -6.05 -12.66
CA ARG A 187 -4.13 -4.95 -12.71
C ARG A 187 -4.78 -3.66 -13.21
N THR A 188 -4.24 -2.49 -12.87
CA THR A 188 -4.78 -1.19 -13.29
C THR A 188 -4.93 -1.08 -14.81
N GLU A 189 -3.96 -1.61 -15.56
CA GLU A 189 -3.97 -1.72 -17.02
C GLU A 189 -5.14 -2.58 -17.56
N GLU A 190 -5.62 -3.52 -16.75
CA GLU A 190 -6.66 -4.46 -17.10
C GLU A 190 -8.07 -3.92 -16.80
N HIS A 191 -8.23 -2.97 -15.87
CA HIS A 191 -9.53 -2.52 -15.35
C HIS A 191 -10.49 -2.05 -16.43
N SER A 192 -10.01 -1.26 -17.39
CA SER A 192 -10.85 -0.65 -18.43
C SER A 192 -11.48 -1.71 -19.35
N SER A 193 -10.70 -2.69 -19.80
CA SER A 193 -11.18 -3.73 -20.72
C SER A 193 -12.22 -4.64 -20.06
N ARG A 194 -12.02 -5.01 -18.79
CA ARG A 194 -12.97 -5.86 -18.04
C ARG A 194 -14.24 -5.11 -17.66
N SER A 195 -14.11 -3.81 -17.37
CA SER A 195 -15.28 -2.95 -17.11
C SER A 195 -16.18 -2.83 -18.34
N LEU A 196 -15.57 -2.62 -19.52
CA LEU A 196 -16.31 -2.58 -20.78
C LEU A 196 -16.98 -3.91 -21.10
N PHE A 197 -16.35 -5.04 -20.77
CA PHE A 197 -16.93 -6.36 -20.99
C PHE A 197 -18.26 -6.53 -20.25
N PHE A 198 -18.30 -6.35 -18.92
CA PHE A 198 -19.56 -6.55 -18.20
C PHE A 198 -20.60 -5.46 -18.53
N GLN A 199 -20.17 -4.22 -18.80
CA GLN A 199 -21.10 -3.13 -19.19
C GLN A 199 -21.75 -3.39 -20.55
N SER A 200 -21.10 -4.13 -21.45
CA SER A 200 -21.70 -4.55 -22.73
C SER A 200 -22.98 -5.37 -22.55
N ALA A 201 -23.18 -5.99 -21.36
CA ALA A 201 -24.39 -6.71 -21.03
C ALA A 201 -25.66 -5.84 -21.07
N ASN A 202 -25.52 -4.52 -20.88
CA ASN A 202 -26.64 -3.58 -20.98
C ASN A 202 -27.38 -3.73 -22.32
N ALA A 203 -26.63 -3.82 -23.43
CA ALA A 203 -27.19 -4.08 -24.74
C ALA A 203 -27.31 -5.59 -25.06
N GLY A 204 -26.29 -6.38 -24.69
CA GLY A 204 -26.22 -7.79 -25.08
C GLY A 204 -27.29 -8.67 -24.44
N PHE A 205 -27.61 -8.43 -23.16
CA PHE A 205 -28.61 -9.21 -22.45
C PHE A 205 -30.04 -8.86 -22.87
N GLY A 206 -30.27 -7.66 -23.44
CA GLY A 206 -31.57 -7.26 -23.99
C GLY A 206 -32.12 -8.26 -25.01
N ILE A 207 -31.25 -8.95 -25.77
CA ILE A 207 -31.65 -10.01 -26.69
C ILE A 207 -32.29 -11.18 -25.93
N ILE A 208 -31.63 -11.65 -24.87
CA ILE A 208 -32.10 -12.77 -24.05
C ILE A 208 -33.38 -12.36 -23.31
N GLY A 209 -33.37 -11.20 -22.65
CA GLY A 209 -34.49 -10.67 -21.90
C GLY A 209 -35.75 -10.51 -22.76
N ASN A 210 -35.62 -9.91 -23.95
CA ASN A 210 -36.76 -9.71 -24.87
C ASN A 210 -37.31 -11.03 -25.42
N LEU A 211 -36.47 -12.02 -25.73
CA LEU A 211 -36.92 -13.35 -26.15
C LEU A 211 -37.67 -14.08 -25.04
N SER A 212 -37.18 -14.02 -23.80
CA SER A 212 -37.86 -14.62 -22.65
C SER A 212 -39.20 -13.95 -22.39
N MET A 213 -39.26 -12.61 -22.40
CA MET A 213 -40.52 -11.86 -22.25
C MET A 213 -41.50 -12.13 -23.40
N TYR A 214 -41.01 -12.34 -24.63
CA TYR A 214 -41.84 -12.71 -25.77
C TYR A 214 -42.49 -14.07 -25.56
N GLY A 215 -41.74 -15.06 -25.08
CA GLY A 215 -42.26 -16.39 -24.74
C GLY A 215 -43.38 -16.31 -23.70
N ILE A 216 -43.15 -15.56 -22.61
CA ILE A 216 -44.13 -15.33 -21.54
C ILE A 216 -45.37 -14.62 -22.08
N GLY A 217 -45.19 -13.52 -22.82
CA GLY A 217 -46.29 -12.75 -23.39
C GLY A 217 -47.12 -13.53 -24.40
N SER A 218 -46.47 -14.34 -25.25
CA SER A 218 -47.14 -15.21 -26.23
C SER A 218 -47.92 -16.32 -25.54
N HIS A 219 -47.37 -16.92 -24.48
CA HIS A 219 -48.06 -17.95 -23.71
C HIS A 219 -49.31 -17.38 -23.02
N ALA A 220 -49.18 -16.24 -22.35
CA ALA A 220 -50.29 -15.57 -21.67
C ALA A 220 -51.42 -15.17 -22.64
N LYS A 221 -51.08 -14.72 -23.86
CA LYS A 221 -52.07 -14.43 -24.90
C LYS A 221 -52.78 -15.69 -25.44
N LYS A 222 -52.07 -16.82 -25.56
CA LYS A 222 -52.60 -18.05 -26.18
C LYS A 222 -53.46 -18.89 -25.24
N HIS A 223 -53.03 -19.03 -23.98
CA HIS A 223 -53.68 -19.94 -23.02
C HIS A 223 -54.51 -19.23 -21.94
N GLY A 224 -54.45 -17.90 -21.86
CA GLY A 224 -55.07 -17.13 -20.78
C GLY A 224 -54.42 -17.39 -19.41
N GLY A 225 -55.05 -16.94 -18.33
CA GLY A 225 -54.57 -17.10 -16.95
C GLY A 225 -53.94 -15.85 -16.37
N LEU A 226 -52.77 -15.98 -15.73
CA LEU A 226 -52.07 -14.87 -15.09
C LEU A 226 -51.68 -13.79 -16.11
N ALA A 227 -51.93 -12.52 -15.78
CA ALA A 227 -51.61 -11.39 -16.65
C ALA A 227 -50.11 -11.38 -17.02
N ALA A 228 -49.80 -11.14 -18.29
CA ALA A 228 -48.44 -11.24 -18.83
C ALA A 228 -47.41 -10.39 -18.06
N TRP A 229 -47.77 -9.17 -17.64
CA TRP A 229 -46.88 -8.29 -16.89
C TRP A 229 -46.52 -8.84 -15.48
N LYS A 230 -47.44 -9.58 -14.85
CA LYS A 230 -47.19 -10.24 -13.56
C LYS A 230 -46.22 -11.40 -13.73
N SER A 231 -46.44 -12.23 -14.75
CA SER A 231 -45.54 -13.33 -15.11
C SER A 231 -44.13 -12.85 -15.44
N ILE A 232 -44.00 -11.73 -16.16
CA ILE A 232 -42.70 -11.10 -16.44
C ILE A 232 -41.98 -10.72 -15.13
N SER A 233 -42.70 -10.09 -14.18
CA SER A 233 -42.12 -9.70 -12.89
C SER A 233 -41.66 -10.89 -12.06
N PHE A 234 -42.47 -11.96 -11.99
CA PHE A 234 -42.09 -13.18 -11.27
C PHE A 234 -40.89 -13.88 -11.91
N PHE A 235 -40.83 -13.95 -13.23
CA PHE A 235 -39.72 -14.55 -13.95
C PHE A 235 -38.41 -13.79 -13.71
N LEU A 236 -38.43 -12.47 -13.90
CA LEU A 236 -37.25 -11.62 -13.74
C LEU A 236 -36.74 -11.65 -12.29
N GLY A 237 -37.64 -11.43 -11.32
CA GLY A 237 -37.29 -11.46 -9.91
C GLY A 237 -36.75 -12.82 -9.45
N ALA A 238 -37.32 -13.93 -9.92
CA ALA A 238 -36.81 -15.27 -9.60
C ALA A 238 -35.41 -15.51 -10.17
N ILE A 239 -35.15 -15.11 -11.43
CA ILE A 239 -33.81 -15.20 -12.03
C ILE A 239 -32.81 -14.37 -11.23
N THR A 240 -33.18 -13.15 -10.83
CA THR A 240 -32.34 -12.29 -10.01
C THR A 240 -31.99 -12.98 -8.68
N VAL A 241 -32.96 -13.55 -7.97
CA VAL A 241 -32.71 -14.24 -6.69
C VAL A 241 -31.80 -15.45 -6.88
N VAL A 242 -32.06 -16.29 -7.90
CA VAL A 242 -31.21 -17.45 -8.19
C VAL A 242 -29.77 -17.02 -8.51
N LEU A 243 -29.62 -15.98 -9.34
CA LEU A 243 -28.31 -15.43 -9.67
C LEU A 243 -27.60 -14.83 -8.45
N ALA A 244 -28.35 -14.18 -7.56
CA ALA A 244 -27.82 -13.62 -6.33
C ALA A 244 -27.31 -14.71 -5.38
N LEU A 245 -27.99 -15.86 -5.29
CA LEU A 245 -27.53 -17.01 -4.52
C LEU A 245 -26.25 -17.63 -5.11
N ILE A 246 -26.13 -17.66 -6.45
CA ILE A 246 -24.89 -18.07 -7.12
C ILE A 246 -23.75 -17.08 -6.82
N CYS A 247 -24.04 -15.77 -6.88
CA CYS A 247 -23.08 -14.73 -6.53
C CYS A 247 -22.64 -14.84 -5.07
N PHE A 248 -23.54 -15.20 -4.15
CA PHE A 248 -23.21 -15.37 -2.74
C PHE A 248 -22.12 -16.43 -2.49
N LEU A 249 -21.99 -17.41 -3.39
CA LEU A 249 -20.99 -18.47 -3.32
C LEU A 249 -19.73 -18.19 -4.15
N LEU A 250 -19.88 -17.53 -5.31
CA LEU A 250 -18.81 -17.38 -6.30
C LEU A 250 -18.17 -15.99 -6.37
N LEU A 251 -18.93 -14.93 -6.04
CA LEU A 251 -18.49 -13.55 -6.09
C LEU A 251 -17.84 -13.14 -4.77
N GLY A 252 -16.72 -12.43 -4.85
CA GLY A 252 -16.02 -11.89 -3.69
C GLY A 252 -14.58 -11.51 -4.01
N SER A 253 -13.86 -10.98 -3.04
CA SER A 253 -12.42 -10.69 -3.15
C SER A 253 -11.59 -11.99 -3.16
N PRO A 254 -10.29 -11.95 -3.51
CA PRO A 254 -9.43 -13.14 -3.50
C PRO A 254 -9.40 -13.89 -2.15
N LYS A 255 -9.66 -13.18 -1.03
CA LYS A 255 -9.75 -13.75 0.31
C LYS A 255 -11.08 -14.45 0.60
N GLU A 256 -12.14 -14.08 -0.11
CA GLU A 256 -13.51 -14.52 0.15
C GLU A 256 -13.89 -15.76 -0.64
N VAL A 257 -13.37 -15.90 -1.85
CA VAL A 257 -13.80 -16.96 -2.77
C VAL A 257 -13.24 -18.34 -2.40
N ARG A 258 -14.08 -19.37 -2.61
CA ARG A 258 -13.75 -20.77 -2.33
C ARG A 258 -13.19 -21.54 -3.52
N TRP A 259 -13.36 -21.03 -4.75
CA TRP A 259 -12.93 -21.71 -5.98
C TRP A 259 -11.43 -21.54 -6.32
N LEU A 260 -10.69 -20.78 -5.51
CA LEU A 260 -9.23 -20.67 -5.57
C LEU A 260 -8.57 -21.57 -4.53
N ASN A 261 -7.53 -22.27 -4.96
CA ASN A 261 -6.63 -22.97 -4.05
C ASN A 261 -5.66 -21.98 -3.39
N ALA A 262 -5.00 -22.39 -2.29
CA ALA A 262 -4.10 -21.53 -1.52
C ALA A 262 -2.97 -20.90 -2.37
N GLU A 263 -2.37 -21.66 -3.29
CA GLU A 263 -1.33 -21.17 -4.19
C GLU A 263 -1.87 -20.21 -5.25
N GLU A 264 -3.01 -20.53 -5.89
CA GLU A 264 -3.63 -19.62 -6.87
C GLU A 264 -4.07 -18.30 -6.22
N ARG A 265 -4.47 -18.32 -4.94
CA ARG A 265 -4.80 -17.12 -4.17
C ARG A 265 -3.59 -16.24 -3.95
N LYS A 266 -2.41 -16.82 -3.64
CA LYS A 266 -1.16 -16.06 -3.53
C LYS A 266 -0.78 -15.42 -4.86
N VAL A 267 -0.88 -16.16 -5.97
CA VAL A 267 -0.64 -15.64 -7.33
C VAL A 267 -1.63 -14.51 -7.68
N ALA A 268 -2.91 -14.67 -7.35
CA ALA A 268 -3.90 -13.61 -7.60
C ALA A 268 -3.58 -12.34 -6.79
N GLN A 269 -3.17 -12.49 -5.53
CA GLN A 269 -2.78 -11.36 -4.67
C GLN A 269 -1.48 -10.70 -5.13
N SER A 270 -0.44 -11.47 -5.48
CA SER A 270 0.84 -10.94 -5.97
C SER A 270 0.66 -10.11 -7.25
N ARG A 271 -0.24 -10.53 -8.14
CA ARG A 271 -0.57 -9.79 -9.36
C ARG A 271 -1.14 -8.41 -9.08
N VAL A 272 -1.98 -8.27 -8.05
CA VAL A 272 -2.62 -7.00 -7.69
C VAL A 272 -1.70 -6.11 -6.85
N VAL A 273 -0.71 -6.68 -6.14
CA VAL A 273 0.32 -5.92 -5.40
C VAL A 273 1.13 -5.01 -6.34
N SER A 274 1.34 -5.44 -7.60
CA SER A 274 2.00 -4.61 -8.63
C SER A 274 1.25 -3.33 -9.00
N ASN A 275 -0.03 -3.19 -8.63
CA ASN A 275 -0.80 -1.99 -8.93
C ASN A 275 -0.25 -0.74 -8.23
N LYS A 276 0.66 -0.88 -7.26
CA LYS A 276 1.19 0.19 -6.37
C LYS A 276 0.11 1.00 -5.63
N ALA A 277 -1.16 0.80 -5.95
CA ALA A 277 -2.30 1.01 -5.09
C ALA A 277 -2.19 -0.05 -3.99
N GLY A 278 -1.67 0.34 -2.84
CA GLY A 278 -1.69 -0.51 -1.64
C GLY A 278 -3.08 -1.14 -1.47
N ARG A 279 -3.12 -2.37 -0.91
CA ARG A 279 -4.34 -3.08 -0.51
C ARG A 279 -5.45 -2.07 -0.17
N ASP A 280 -6.51 -2.01 -0.97
CA ASP A 280 -7.70 -1.16 -0.76
C ASP A 280 -7.44 0.00 0.22
N VAL A 281 -6.73 1.06 -0.21
CA VAL A 281 -6.21 2.06 0.74
C VAL A 281 -7.36 2.84 1.41
N THR A 282 -7.92 2.30 2.48
CA THR A 282 -8.31 3.05 3.67
C THR A 282 -7.01 3.56 4.28
N GLY A 283 -6.81 4.88 4.32
CA GLY A 283 -5.61 5.46 4.94
C GLY A 283 -5.10 6.78 4.37
N ILE A 284 -5.40 7.12 3.10
CA ILE A 284 -5.15 8.50 2.63
C ILE A 284 -6.23 9.38 3.24
N LYS A 285 -5.81 10.32 4.12
CA LYS A 285 -6.70 11.28 4.77
C LYS A 285 -7.49 12.05 3.72
N TRP A 286 -8.80 12.18 3.94
CA TRP A 286 -9.68 13.00 3.11
C TRP A 286 -9.15 14.44 3.02
N SER A 287 -8.89 14.93 1.82
CA SER A 287 -8.33 16.27 1.60
C SER A 287 -9.43 17.28 1.26
N TRP A 288 -9.82 18.10 2.24
CA TRP A 288 -10.76 19.22 2.03
C TRP A 288 -10.28 20.24 0.99
N PRO A 289 -8.97 20.57 0.87
CA PRO A 289 -8.47 21.38 -0.24
C PRO A 289 -8.82 20.81 -1.62
N GLN A 290 -8.65 19.49 -1.82
CA GLN A 290 -9.01 18.83 -3.08
C GLN A 290 -10.53 18.86 -3.35
N VAL A 291 -11.36 18.84 -2.31
CA VAL A 291 -12.82 19.03 -2.46
C VAL A 291 -13.11 20.45 -2.98
N ALA A 292 -12.52 21.47 -2.37
CA ALA A 292 -12.71 22.87 -2.78
C ALA A 292 -12.18 23.11 -4.21
N GLU A 293 -11.07 22.49 -4.59
CA GLU A 293 -10.55 22.52 -5.95
C GLU A 293 -11.53 21.85 -6.93
N ALA A 294 -12.08 20.67 -6.59
CA ALA A 294 -13.02 19.95 -7.45
C ALA A 294 -14.22 20.80 -7.87
N PHE A 295 -14.79 21.60 -6.96
CA PHE A 295 -15.94 22.48 -7.27
C PHE A 295 -15.56 23.70 -8.12
N LYS A 296 -14.29 24.15 -8.05
CA LYS A 296 -13.76 25.25 -8.88
C LYS A 296 -13.33 24.78 -10.26
N ASP A 297 -13.05 23.49 -10.42
CA ASP A 297 -12.63 22.91 -11.69
C ASP A 297 -13.80 22.84 -12.69
N PRO A 298 -13.70 23.48 -13.88
CA PRO A 298 -14.69 23.34 -14.94
C PRO A 298 -14.99 21.90 -15.33
N GLN A 299 -14.05 20.97 -15.16
CA GLN A 299 -14.20 19.56 -15.49
C GLN A 299 -15.33 18.88 -14.71
N LEU A 300 -15.55 19.26 -13.44
CA LEU A 300 -16.68 18.75 -12.66
C LEU A 300 -18.00 19.09 -13.34
N TRP A 301 -18.15 20.34 -13.77
CA TRP A 301 -19.37 20.84 -14.40
C TRP A 301 -19.59 20.24 -15.79
N PHE A 302 -18.53 20.06 -16.58
CA PHE A 302 -18.63 19.36 -17.87
C PHE A 302 -19.11 17.92 -17.69
N CYS A 303 -18.53 17.17 -16.74
CA CYS A 303 -18.94 15.80 -16.45
C CYS A 303 -20.39 15.72 -15.94
N LEU A 304 -20.76 16.56 -14.96
CA LEU A 304 -22.10 16.64 -14.37
C LEU A 304 -23.16 16.95 -15.44
N VAL A 305 -22.96 18.02 -16.21
CA VAL A 305 -23.94 18.48 -17.21
C VAL A 305 -24.02 17.50 -18.38
N ASN A 306 -22.89 16.90 -18.81
CA ASN A 306 -22.93 15.86 -19.84
C ASN A 306 -23.70 14.62 -19.38
N ALA A 307 -23.51 14.18 -18.13
CA ALA A 307 -24.27 13.07 -17.56
C ALA A 307 -25.76 13.40 -17.49
N PHE A 308 -26.12 14.60 -17.02
CA PHE A 308 -27.51 15.07 -16.99
C PHE A 308 -28.14 15.09 -18.39
N LEU A 309 -27.51 15.75 -19.37
CA LEU A 309 -28.04 15.89 -20.73
C LEU A 309 -28.14 14.54 -21.46
N SER A 310 -27.22 13.60 -21.21
CA SER A 310 -27.31 12.24 -21.77
C SER A 310 -28.45 11.45 -21.15
N SER A 311 -28.67 11.64 -19.84
CA SER A 311 -29.61 10.84 -19.05
C SER A 311 -31.06 11.31 -19.15
N VAL A 312 -31.33 12.56 -19.50
CA VAL A 312 -32.70 13.05 -19.75
C VAL A 312 -33.39 12.26 -20.89
N PRO A 313 -32.79 12.15 -22.10
CA PRO A 313 -33.31 11.25 -23.13
C PRO A 313 -33.36 9.80 -22.68
N ASN A 314 -32.32 9.31 -21.96
CA ASN A 314 -32.27 7.92 -21.49
C ASN A 314 -33.46 7.56 -20.59
N GLY A 315 -33.73 8.36 -19.55
CA GLY A 315 -34.83 8.11 -18.62
C GLY A 315 -36.20 8.16 -19.27
N GLY A 316 -36.39 9.04 -20.26
CA GLY A 316 -37.61 9.09 -21.05
C GLY A 316 -37.78 7.88 -21.97
N LEU A 317 -36.75 7.55 -22.76
CA LEU A 317 -36.81 6.46 -23.73
C LEU A 317 -36.87 5.09 -23.06
N THR A 318 -36.13 4.87 -21.97
CA THR A 318 -36.18 3.57 -21.25
C THR A 318 -37.58 3.28 -20.69
N THR A 319 -38.29 4.28 -20.17
CA THR A 319 -39.64 4.10 -19.61
C THR A 319 -40.72 4.08 -20.69
N PHE A 320 -40.66 4.99 -21.67
CA PHE A 320 -41.77 5.18 -22.62
C PHE A 320 -41.58 4.51 -23.99
N SER A 321 -40.39 3.97 -24.31
CA SER A 321 -40.10 3.41 -25.65
C SER A 321 -41.10 2.36 -26.10
N ALA A 322 -41.45 1.40 -25.24
CA ALA A 322 -42.42 0.36 -25.57
C ALA A 322 -43.81 0.94 -25.90
N ILE A 323 -44.23 1.96 -25.16
CA ILE A 323 -45.50 2.68 -25.38
C ILE A 323 -45.43 3.46 -26.70
N ILE A 324 -44.32 4.14 -26.97
CA ILE A 324 -44.09 4.90 -28.20
C ILE A 324 -44.09 3.95 -29.42
N MET A 325 -43.38 2.83 -29.36
CA MET A 325 -43.37 1.83 -30.43
C MET A 325 -44.76 1.24 -30.67
N LYS A 326 -45.53 0.96 -29.60
CA LYS A 326 -46.94 0.55 -29.73
C LYS A 326 -47.78 1.62 -30.42
N SER A 327 -47.51 2.90 -30.17
CA SER A 327 -48.21 4.01 -30.83
C SER A 327 -47.97 4.10 -32.35
N PHE A 328 -46.90 3.46 -32.86
CA PHE A 328 -46.63 3.41 -34.30
C PHE A 328 -47.53 2.41 -35.06
N GLY A 329 -48.24 1.54 -34.34
CA GLY A 329 -49.08 0.49 -34.93
C GLY A 329 -48.56 -0.95 -34.73
N PHE A 330 -47.46 -1.13 -33.99
CA PHE A 330 -46.95 -2.46 -33.66
C PHE A 330 -47.75 -3.11 -32.51
N THR A 331 -47.95 -4.42 -32.59
CA THR A 331 -48.52 -5.22 -31.49
C THR A 331 -47.53 -5.36 -30.34
N GLU A 332 -48.01 -5.73 -29.13
CA GLU A 332 -47.15 -5.86 -27.94
C GLU A 332 -46.03 -6.88 -28.15
N LEU A 333 -46.30 -7.96 -28.89
CA LEU A 333 -45.32 -8.99 -29.19
C LEU A 333 -44.31 -8.53 -30.26
N GLN A 334 -44.77 -7.77 -31.26
CA GLN A 334 -43.87 -7.18 -32.26
C GLN A 334 -42.91 -6.18 -31.62
N VAL A 335 -43.38 -5.37 -30.65
CA VAL A 335 -42.52 -4.41 -29.92
C VAL A 335 -41.32 -5.12 -29.27
N LEU A 336 -41.53 -6.29 -28.66
CA LEU A 336 -40.44 -7.08 -28.07
C LEU A 336 -39.44 -7.60 -29.11
N LEU A 337 -39.94 -8.10 -30.26
CA LEU A 337 -39.09 -8.61 -31.32
C LEU A 337 -38.26 -7.51 -32.00
N LEU A 338 -38.85 -6.32 -32.15
CA LEU A 338 -38.19 -5.16 -32.77
C LEU A 338 -37.09 -4.56 -31.90
N ASP A 339 -37.10 -4.82 -30.60
CA ASP A 339 -36.04 -4.37 -29.70
C ASP A 339 -34.76 -5.25 -29.80
N ILE A 340 -34.87 -6.47 -30.36
CA ILE A 340 -33.73 -7.39 -30.57
C ILE A 340 -32.73 -6.86 -31.63
N PRO A 341 -33.15 -6.46 -32.85
CA PRO A 341 -32.25 -5.84 -33.82
C PRO A 341 -31.58 -4.57 -33.26
N ARG A 342 -32.34 -3.73 -32.54
CA ARG A 342 -31.81 -2.52 -31.88
C ARG A 342 -30.70 -2.87 -30.89
N SER A 343 -30.91 -3.87 -30.05
CA SER A 343 -29.92 -4.37 -29.09
C SER A 343 -28.66 -4.91 -29.80
N THR A 344 -28.85 -5.65 -30.89
CA THR A 344 -27.74 -6.19 -31.71
C THR A 344 -26.91 -5.08 -32.34
N ILE A 345 -27.55 -4.05 -32.93
CA ILE A 345 -26.88 -2.89 -33.50
C ILE A 345 -26.09 -2.14 -32.42
N SER A 346 -26.65 -2.00 -31.22
CA SER A 346 -25.96 -1.38 -30.08
C SER A 346 -24.66 -2.12 -29.75
N VAL A 347 -24.71 -3.46 -29.64
CA VAL A 347 -23.50 -4.28 -29.38
C VAL A 347 -22.45 -4.09 -30.48
N LEU A 348 -22.85 -4.13 -31.75
CA LEU A 348 -21.93 -3.96 -32.88
C LEU A 348 -21.26 -2.57 -32.88
N ILE A 349 -22.02 -1.52 -32.58
CA ILE A 349 -21.49 -0.15 -32.47
C ILE A 349 -20.48 -0.05 -31.31
N PHE A 350 -20.79 -0.61 -30.14
CA PHE A 350 -19.86 -0.62 -29.02
C PHE A 350 -18.54 -1.32 -29.36
N VAL A 351 -18.59 -2.48 -30.02
CA VAL A 351 -17.39 -3.21 -30.46
C VAL A 351 -16.60 -2.41 -31.48
N ALA A 352 -17.27 -1.84 -32.49
CA ALA A 352 -16.64 -1.04 -33.54
C ALA A 352 -15.95 0.21 -32.96
N VAL A 353 -16.63 0.93 -32.06
CA VAL A 353 -16.09 2.13 -31.40
C VAL A 353 -14.95 1.77 -30.45
N GLY A 354 -15.06 0.67 -29.71
CA GLY A 354 -13.97 0.18 -28.85
C GLY A 354 -12.70 -0.11 -29.66
N PHE A 355 -12.83 -0.77 -30.80
CA PHE A 355 -11.70 -1.04 -31.69
C PHE A 355 -11.13 0.23 -32.34
N TYR A 356 -12.01 1.14 -32.79
CA TYR A 356 -11.62 2.41 -33.40
C TYR A 356 -10.89 3.32 -32.40
N THR A 357 -11.41 3.50 -31.20
CA THR A 357 -10.81 4.35 -30.15
C THR A 357 -9.53 3.76 -29.58
N ARG A 358 -9.33 2.43 -29.70
CA ARG A 358 -8.04 1.78 -29.42
C ARG A 358 -7.01 2.03 -30.52
N ARG A 359 -7.42 1.96 -31.79
CA ARG A 359 -6.53 2.13 -32.97
C ARG A 359 -6.15 3.59 -33.22
N VAL A 360 -7.05 4.53 -32.99
CA VAL A 360 -6.87 5.94 -33.34
C VAL A 360 -6.91 6.83 -32.10
N PRO A 361 -5.77 7.42 -31.69
CA PRO A 361 -5.70 8.27 -30.51
C PRO A 361 -6.47 9.59 -30.70
N ASN A 362 -6.84 10.27 -29.62
CA ASN A 362 -7.52 11.59 -29.64
C ASN A 362 -8.91 11.61 -30.29
N ARG A 363 -9.58 10.47 -30.46
CA ARG A 363 -10.91 10.40 -31.12
C ARG A 363 -12.11 10.25 -30.20
N ARG A 364 -11.93 9.92 -28.92
CA ARG A 364 -13.04 9.64 -27.98
C ARG A 364 -14.09 10.75 -27.95
N MET A 365 -13.69 12.02 -27.75
CA MET A 365 -14.64 13.15 -27.68
C MET A 365 -15.28 13.50 -29.03
N TYR A 366 -14.60 13.22 -30.16
CA TYR A 366 -15.21 13.36 -31.48
C TYR A 366 -16.30 12.32 -31.71
N VAL A 367 -16.06 11.07 -31.28
CA VAL A 367 -17.06 10.01 -31.33
C VAL A 367 -18.25 10.35 -30.43
N MET A 368 -18.00 10.89 -29.23
CA MET A 368 -19.06 11.39 -28.34
C MET A 368 -19.93 12.43 -29.04
N ALA A 369 -19.33 13.47 -29.61
CA ALA A 369 -20.08 14.51 -30.33
C ALA A 369 -20.84 13.93 -31.54
N ALA A 370 -20.17 13.12 -32.37
CA ALA A 370 -20.79 12.48 -33.53
C ALA A 370 -21.97 11.57 -33.14
N SER A 371 -21.93 10.94 -31.95
CA SER A 371 -23.01 10.07 -31.48
C SER A 371 -24.32 10.80 -31.18
N CYS A 372 -24.27 12.10 -30.87
CA CYS A 372 -25.46 12.91 -30.60
C CYS A 372 -26.26 13.22 -31.88
N VAL A 373 -25.61 13.28 -33.04
CA VAL A 373 -26.24 13.72 -34.30
C VAL A 373 -27.29 12.72 -34.81
N PRO A 374 -27.01 11.41 -34.94
CA PRO A 374 -28.02 10.43 -35.30
C PRO A 374 -29.22 10.41 -34.34
N ALA A 375 -28.98 10.56 -33.04
CA ALA A 375 -30.02 10.57 -32.03
C ALA A 375 -30.92 11.80 -32.11
N PHE A 376 -30.33 12.97 -32.34
CA PHE A 376 -31.05 14.20 -32.61
C PHE A 376 -31.96 14.06 -33.84
N VAL A 377 -31.40 13.59 -34.97
CA VAL A 377 -32.16 13.43 -36.23
C VAL A 377 -33.25 12.38 -36.09
N GLY A 378 -32.93 11.23 -35.49
CA GLY A 378 -33.86 10.11 -35.32
C GLY A 378 -35.07 10.48 -34.46
N LEU A 379 -34.84 11.13 -33.31
CA LEU A 379 -35.95 11.58 -32.46
C LEU A 379 -36.77 12.68 -33.13
N LEU A 380 -36.12 13.67 -33.77
CA LEU A 380 -36.82 14.77 -34.43
C LEU A 380 -37.72 14.27 -35.57
N ALA A 381 -37.18 13.40 -36.44
CA ALA A 381 -37.93 12.80 -37.54
C ALA A 381 -39.10 11.95 -37.01
N MET A 382 -38.89 11.16 -35.96
CA MET A 382 -39.92 10.34 -35.32
C MET A 382 -41.08 11.19 -34.76
N SER A 383 -40.76 12.37 -34.17
CA SER A 383 -41.74 13.31 -33.62
C SER A 383 -42.59 13.97 -34.70
N LEU A 384 -41.96 14.39 -35.81
CA LEU A 384 -42.60 15.14 -36.90
C LEU A 384 -43.46 14.26 -37.82
N LEU A 385 -43.05 13.01 -38.06
CA LEU A 385 -43.81 12.10 -38.93
C LEU A 385 -45.19 11.74 -38.32
N PRO A 386 -46.25 11.58 -39.13
CA PRO A 386 -47.57 11.17 -38.64
C PRO A 386 -47.61 9.66 -38.29
N ASN A 387 -48.51 9.26 -37.38
CA ASN A 387 -48.75 7.85 -37.06
C ASN A 387 -49.70 7.21 -38.08
N THR A 388 -49.25 7.05 -39.33
CA THR A 388 -49.98 6.27 -40.35
C THR A 388 -49.25 4.95 -40.61
N PRO A 389 -49.96 3.89 -41.06
CA PRO A 389 -49.34 2.60 -41.39
C PRO A 389 -48.19 2.71 -42.39
N GLU A 390 -48.25 3.68 -43.30
CA GLU A 390 -47.22 3.99 -44.30
C GLU A 390 -45.87 4.37 -43.68
N PHE A 391 -45.88 5.12 -42.57
CA PHE A 391 -44.66 5.60 -41.89
C PHE A 391 -44.24 4.72 -40.72
N GLN A 392 -44.95 3.63 -40.42
CA GLN A 392 -44.67 2.75 -39.28
C GLN A 392 -43.21 2.24 -39.25
N TRP A 393 -42.74 1.71 -40.39
CA TRP A 393 -41.37 1.21 -40.53
C TRP A 393 -40.33 2.33 -40.58
N THR A 394 -40.67 3.48 -41.18
CA THR A 394 -39.82 4.67 -41.20
C THR A 394 -39.57 5.18 -39.79
N LYS A 395 -40.62 5.25 -38.95
CA LYS A 395 -40.49 5.64 -37.54
C LYS A 395 -39.65 4.66 -36.73
N TYR A 396 -39.82 3.37 -36.96
CA TYR A 396 -38.96 2.35 -36.35
C TYR A 396 -37.49 2.53 -36.76
N ALA A 397 -37.21 2.75 -38.05
CA ALA A 397 -35.86 3.02 -38.53
C ALA A 397 -35.25 4.27 -37.88
N MET A 398 -36.02 5.36 -37.77
CA MET A 398 -35.59 6.58 -37.08
C MET A 398 -35.32 6.33 -35.58
N TYR A 399 -36.14 5.50 -34.93
CA TYR A 399 -35.92 5.09 -33.55
C TYR A 399 -34.64 4.24 -33.39
N VAL A 400 -34.34 3.34 -34.32
CA VAL A 400 -33.09 2.53 -34.31
C VAL A 400 -31.85 3.40 -34.52
N ILE A 401 -31.93 4.43 -35.36
CA ILE A 401 -30.82 5.39 -35.59
C ILE A 401 -30.43 6.13 -34.30
N THR A 402 -31.29 6.17 -33.28
CA THR A 402 -30.95 6.81 -32.00
C THR A 402 -29.86 6.07 -31.22
N VAL A 403 -29.70 4.74 -31.40
CA VAL A 403 -28.83 3.86 -30.60
C VAL A 403 -27.43 4.42 -30.25
N PRO A 404 -26.68 5.09 -31.16
CA PRO A 404 -25.36 5.62 -30.83
C PRO A 404 -25.31 6.57 -29.63
N TYR A 405 -26.41 7.23 -29.24
CA TYR A 405 -26.42 8.25 -28.18
C TYR A 405 -25.83 7.76 -26.85
N VAL A 406 -25.97 6.46 -26.59
CA VAL A 406 -25.51 5.80 -25.37
C VAL A 406 -23.98 5.92 -25.22
N LEU A 407 -23.23 6.05 -26.33
CA LEU A 407 -21.78 6.26 -26.34
C LEU A 407 -21.34 7.55 -25.62
N GLY A 408 -22.16 8.61 -25.67
CA GLY A 408 -21.82 9.90 -25.07
C GLY A 408 -21.64 9.83 -23.55
N LEU A 409 -22.47 9.02 -22.88
CA LEU A 409 -22.38 8.82 -21.43
C LEU A 409 -21.21 7.90 -21.05
N PHE A 410 -21.13 6.72 -21.69
CA PHE A 410 -20.11 5.73 -21.33
C PHE A 410 -18.69 6.19 -21.64
N LEU A 411 -18.47 6.84 -22.78
CA LEU A 411 -17.15 7.40 -23.10
C LEU A 411 -16.77 8.52 -22.12
N ALA A 412 -17.72 9.34 -21.67
CA ALA A 412 -17.46 10.37 -20.66
C ALA A 412 -17.02 9.76 -19.31
N TRP A 413 -17.64 8.65 -18.87
CA TRP A 413 -17.20 7.94 -17.65
C TRP A 413 -15.76 7.43 -17.77
N THR A 414 -15.31 7.00 -18.95
CA THR A 414 -13.90 6.60 -19.16
C THR A 414 -12.91 7.77 -19.13
N LEU A 415 -13.38 9.01 -19.29
CA LEU A 415 -12.52 10.20 -19.22
C LEU A 415 -12.16 10.55 -17.77
N ILE A 416 -13.02 10.26 -16.78
CA ILE A 416 -12.78 10.63 -15.37
C ILE A 416 -11.51 9.94 -14.83
N PRO A 417 -11.31 8.60 -14.99
CA PRO A 417 -10.09 7.95 -14.57
C PRO A 417 -8.82 8.51 -15.21
N SER A 418 -8.94 8.98 -16.45
CA SER A 418 -7.82 9.38 -17.31
C SER A 418 -7.45 10.86 -17.19
N ASN A 419 -8.38 11.72 -16.75
CA ASN A 419 -8.22 13.17 -16.75
C ASN A 419 -8.36 13.80 -15.36
N VAL A 420 -8.69 13.04 -14.32
CA VAL A 420 -8.75 13.55 -12.94
C VAL A 420 -7.68 12.87 -12.09
N ALA A 421 -6.77 13.69 -11.56
CA ALA A 421 -5.78 13.28 -10.57
C ALA A 421 -6.15 13.84 -9.19
N GLY A 422 -5.60 13.23 -8.14
CA GLY A 422 -6.01 13.47 -6.76
C GLY A 422 -7.21 12.60 -6.37
N ARG A 423 -7.03 11.77 -5.34
CA ARG A 423 -8.03 10.76 -4.93
C ARG A 423 -9.35 11.39 -4.49
N THR A 424 -9.31 12.41 -3.62
CA THR A 424 -10.52 13.04 -3.10
C THR A 424 -11.25 13.79 -4.22
N LYS A 425 -10.52 14.52 -5.07
CA LYS A 425 -11.08 15.20 -6.26
C LYS A 425 -11.78 14.23 -7.20
N LYS A 426 -11.15 13.09 -7.50
CA LYS A 426 -11.69 12.03 -8.35
C LYS A 426 -13.00 11.44 -7.82
N THR A 427 -13.07 11.16 -6.52
CA THR A 427 -14.30 10.71 -5.87
C THR A 427 -15.41 11.75 -6.00
N ILE A 428 -15.13 13.03 -5.72
CA ILE A 428 -16.11 14.11 -5.85
C ILE A 428 -16.65 14.26 -7.28
N ILE A 429 -15.77 14.26 -8.29
CA ILE A 429 -16.18 14.37 -9.69
C ILE A 429 -17.00 13.14 -10.13
N SER A 430 -16.61 11.93 -9.69
CA SER A 430 -17.37 10.71 -9.97
C SER A 430 -18.77 10.76 -9.35
N SER A 431 -18.89 11.15 -8.07
CA SER A 431 -20.18 11.29 -7.39
C SER A 431 -21.05 12.38 -8.01
N ALA A 432 -20.47 13.54 -8.38
CA ALA A 432 -21.21 14.57 -9.10
C ALA A 432 -21.76 14.03 -10.43
N THR A 433 -20.95 13.29 -11.19
CA THR A 433 -21.38 12.67 -12.45
C THR A 433 -22.55 11.69 -12.23
N PHE A 434 -22.52 10.91 -11.15
CA PHE A 434 -23.62 10.00 -10.79
C PHE A 434 -24.90 10.75 -10.39
N ILE A 435 -24.79 11.85 -9.63
CA ILE A 435 -25.92 12.74 -9.34
C ILE A 435 -26.53 13.27 -10.64
N GLY A 436 -25.70 13.73 -11.57
CA GLY A 436 -26.14 14.16 -12.90
C GLY A 436 -26.88 13.06 -13.65
N TYR A 437 -26.40 11.81 -13.57
CA TYR A 437 -27.06 10.65 -14.14
C TYR A 437 -28.45 10.40 -13.52
N CYS A 438 -28.57 10.34 -12.19
CA CYS A 438 -29.86 10.08 -11.51
C CYS A 438 -30.86 11.21 -11.76
N VAL A 439 -30.46 12.46 -11.54
CA VAL A 439 -31.32 13.64 -11.75
C VAL A 439 -31.74 13.77 -13.21
N GLY A 440 -30.85 13.44 -14.15
CA GLY A 440 -31.17 13.38 -15.57
C GLY A 440 -32.24 12.34 -15.89
N ASN A 441 -32.10 11.10 -15.42
CA ASN A 441 -33.10 10.07 -15.68
C ASN A 441 -34.45 10.38 -15.02
N MET A 442 -34.45 10.95 -13.81
CA MET A 442 -35.66 11.42 -13.14
C MET A 442 -36.38 12.48 -13.98
N SER A 443 -35.65 13.53 -14.38
CA SER A 443 -36.18 14.62 -15.21
C SER A 443 -36.68 14.10 -16.56
N GLY A 444 -35.94 13.16 -17.17
CA GLY A 444 -36.28 12.46 -18.40
C GLY A 444 -37.61 11.73 -18.36
N SER A 445 -37.93 11.05 -17.26
CA SER A 445 -39.24 10.41 -17.11
C SER A 445 -40.39 11.43 -16.99
N GLN A 446 -40.11 12.63 -16.47
CA GLN A 446 -41.12 13.66 -16.21
C GLN A 446 -41.44 14.57 -17.40
N ILE A 447 -40.54 14.68 -18.39
CA ILE A 447 -40.83 15.45 -19.61
C ILE A 447 -41.89 14.78 -20.50
N PHE A 448 -42.12 13.47 -20.34
CA PHE A 448 -43.19 12.73 -21.01
C PHE A 448 -44.49 12.89 -20.23
N LYS A 449 -45.27 13.91 -20.56
CA LYS A 449 -46.52 14.23 -19.86
C LYS A 449 -47.68 13.38 -20.38
N SER A 450 -48.55 12.93 -19.49
CA SER A 450 -49.71 12.10 -19.85
C SER A 450 -50.69 12.79 -20.79
N LYS A 451 -50.76 14.13 -20.77
CA LYS A 451 -51.58 14.93 -21.70
C LYS A 451 -51.12 14.84 -23.17
N ASP A 452 -49.86 14.47 -23.40
CA ASP A 452 -49.25 14.40 -24.73
C ASP A 452 -49.23 12.96 -25.27
N ALA A 453 -49.78 12.00 -24.51
CA ALA A 453 -49.95 10.62 -24.94
C ALA A 453 -50.89 10.51 -26.16
N PRO A 454 -50.71 9.53 -27.06
CA PRO A 454 -49.68 8.48 -27.04
C PRO A 454 -48.39 8.85 -27.79
N ARG A 455 -48.33 10.02 -28.45
CA ARG A 455 -47.18 10.42 -29.30
C ARG A 455 -46.04 11.07 -28.52
N TYR A 456 -46.33 11.72 -27.40
CA TYR A 456 -45.37 12.43 -26.55
C TYR A 456 -44.44 13.38 -27.32
N VAL A 457 -45.00 14.14 -28.27
CA VAL A 457 -44.23 15.05 -29.16
C VAL A 457 -43.41 16.07 -28.35
N PRO A 458 -43.93 16.76 -27.33
CA PRO A 458 -43.12 17.69 -26.54
C PRO A 458 -41.96 17.01 -25.78
N GLY A 459 -42.18 15.79 -25.25
CA GLY A 459 -41.14 15.03 -24.55
C GLY A 459 -40.00 14.60 -25.47
N THR A 460 -40.35 14.14 -26.68
CA THR A 460 -39.35 13.74 -27.70
C THR A 460 -38.58 14.94 -28.27
N ILE A 461 -39.23 16.09 -28.45
CA ILE A 461 -38.55 17.36 -28.80
C ILE A 461 -37.62 17.82 -27.66
N GLY A 462 -38.05 17.71 -26.41
CA GLY A 462 -37.21 18.00 -25.24
C GLY A 462 -35.94 17.14 -25.22
N ALA A 463 -36.08 15.84 -25.51
CA ALA A 463 -34.92 14.95 -25.65
C ALA A 463 -34.00 15.33 -26.83
N CYS A 464 -34.54 15.80 -27.97
CA CYS A 464 -33.74 16.35 -29.07
C CYS A 464 -32.92 17.56 -28.63
N ALA A 465 -33.56 18.51 -27.92
CA ALA A 465 -32.88 19.70 -27.41
C ALA A 465 -31.70 19.32 -26.50
N CYS A 466 -31.85 18.31 -25.64
CA CYS A 466 -30.76 17.79 -24.82
C CYS A 466 -29.57 17.29 -25.65
N PHE A 467 -29.80 16.54 -26.73
CA PHE A 467 -28.71 16.10 -27.62
C PHE A 467 -28.02 17.24 -28.37
N GLY A 468 -28.77 18.26 -28.79
CA GLY A 468 -28.20 19.46 -29.41
C GLY A 468 -27.29 20.23 -28.44
N ILE A 469 -27.76 20.45 -27.21
CA ILE A 469 -26.96 21.11 -26.16
C ILE A 469 -25.75 20.24 -25.78
N GLN A 470 -25.92 18.91 -25.70
CA GLN A 470 -24.84 17.98 -25.41
C GLN A 470 -23.74 18.04 -26.47
N PHE A 471 -24.10 18.12 -27.75
CA PHE A 471 -23.12 18.25 -28.84
C PHE A 471 -22.24 19.49 -28.65
N VAL A 472 -22.86 20.64 -28.36
CA VAL A 472 -22.14 21.90 -28.11
C VAL A 472 -21.27 21.78 -26.85
N LEU A 473 -21.79 21.18 -25.79
CA LEU A 473 -21.05 20.96 -24.54
C LEU A 473 -19.81 20.09 -24.75
N VAL A 474 -19.91 18.98 -25.49
CA VAL A 474 -18.78 18.08 -25.77
C VAL A 474 -17.70 18.78 -26.60
N ILE A 475 -18.10 19.64 -27.55
CA ILE A 475 -17.15 20.46 -28.32
C ILE A 475 -16.46 21.47 -27.40
N ALA A 476 -17.22 22.20 -26.57
CA ALA A 476 -16.67 23.16 -25.62
C ALA A 476 -15.70 22.48 -24.63
N TRP A 477 -16.08 21.31 -24.10
CA TRP A 477 -15.24 20.51 -23.22
C TRP A 477 -13.94 20.08 -23.90
N ARG A 478 -14.01 19.68 -25.18
CA ARG A 478 -12.82 19.32 -25.95
C ARG A 478 -11.90 20.53 -26.19
N LEU A 479 -12.47 21.69 -26.52
CA LEU A 479 -11.71 22.93 -26.70
C LEU A 479 -11.02 23.34 -25.41
N TYR A 480 -11.68 23.17 -24.26
CA TYR A 480 -11.08 23.40 -22.94
C TYR A 480 -9.87 22.50 -22.68
N TYR A 481 -9.97 21.18 -22.92
CA TYR A 481 -8.83 20.27 -22.80
C TYR A 481 -7.70 20.61 -23.78
N GLY A 482 -8.04 20.95 -25.03
CA GLY A 482 -7.05 21.40 -26.02
C GLY A 482 -6.32 22.68 -25.60
N TRP A 483 -7.03 23.62 -24.97
CA TRP A 483 -6.46 24.86 -24.44
C TRP A 483 -5.57 24.61 -23.22
N GLN A 484 -6.00 23.78 -22.26
CA GLN A 484 -5.20 23.36 -21.10
C GLN A 484 -3.89 22.69 -21.54
N ASN A 485 -3.96 21.71 -22.44
CA ASN A 485 -2.77 21.01 -22.94
C ASN A 485 -1.83 21.98 -23.66
N ARG A 486 -2.34 22.84 -24.56
CA ARG A 486 -1.49 23.84 -25.25
C ARG A 486 -0.82 24.80 -24.28
N LYS A 487 -1.54 25.26 -23.25
CA LYS A 487 -0.98 26.14 -22.22
C LYS A 487 0.17 25.46 -21.45
N ARG A 488 0.00 24.18 -21.10
CA ARG A 488 1.00 23.38 -20.38
C ARG A 488 2.20 23.01 -21.26
N ASP A 489 1.97 22.63 -22.51
CA ASP A 489 3.02 22.35 -23.49
C ASP A 489 3.89 23.58 -23.75
N CYS A 490 3.27 24.78 -23.87
CA CYS A 490 4.01 26.03 -23.97
C CYS A 490 4.84 26.34 -22.71
N ALA A 491 4.31 26.07 -21.51
CA ALA A 491 5.04 26.27 -20.25
C ALA A 491 6.20 25.29 -20.09
N ALA A 492 6.01 24.02 -20.47
CA ALA A 492 7.05 22.99 -20.44
C ALA A 492 8.16 23.25 -21.48
N ALA A 493 7.79 23.69 -22.68
CA ALA A 493 8.75 24.13 -23.69
C ALA A 493 9.57 25.35 -23.22
N ALA A 494 8.94 26.28 -22.48
CA ALA A 494 9.63 27.45 -21.91
C ALA A 494 10.59 27.08 -20.76
N SER A 495 10.35 25.98 -20.04
CA SER A 495 11.23 25.51 -18.97
C SER A 495 12.41 24.64 -19.45
N GLY A 496 12.51 24.33 -20.74
CA GLY A 496 13.63 23.59 -21.33
C GLY A 496 13.71 22.10 -20.93
N ILE A 497 12.63 21.54 -20.37
CA ILE A 497 12.59 20.15 -19.88
C ILE A 497 12.25 19.22 -21.06
N SER A 498 12.93 18.07 -21.16
CA SER A 498 12.61 17.08 -22.20
C SER A 498 11.22 16.45 -21.94
N LYS A 499 10.54 15.97 -23.00
CA LYS A 499 9.21 15.32 -22.84
C LYS A 499 9.25 14.10 -21.90
N GLU A 500 10.34 13.36 -21.92
CA GLU A 500 10.53 12.18 -21.08
C GLU A 500 10.70 12.57 -19.60
N GLU A 501 11.43 13.66 -19.32
CA GLU A 501 11.59 14.20 -17.98
C GLU A 501 10.27 14.83 -17.46
N GLN A 502 9.51 15.47 -18.34
CA GLN A 502 8.16 15.96 -18.03
C GLN A 502 7.22 14.81 -17.64
N GLU A 503 7.25 13.68 -18.36
CA GLU A 503 6.46 12.50 -18.00
C GLU A 503 6.89 11.90 -16.66
N ARG A 504 8.20 11.82 -16.40
CA ARG A 504 8.73 11.34 -15.11
C ARG A 504 8.28 12.22 -13.93
N LEU A 505 8.45 13.53 -14.03
CA LEU A 505 8.02 14.47 -12.99
C LEU A 505 6.50 14.46 -12.81
N GLY A 506 5.75 14.28 -13.89
CA GLY A 506 4.29 14.08 -13.87
C GLY A 506 3.89 12.82 -13.09
N GLN A 507 4.60 11.71 -13.24
CA GLN A 507 4.39 10.48 -12.48
C GLN A 507 4.72 10.66 -11.00
N GLU A 508 5.87 11.27 -10.68
CA GLU A 508 6.29 11.51 -9.29
C GLU A 508 5.29 12.41 -8.52
N MET A 509 4.79 13.47 -9.15
CA MET A 509 3.74 14.32 -8.55
C MET A 509 2.41 13.57 -8.39
N GLY A 510 2.08 12.66 -9.31
CA GLY A 510 0.93 11.77 -9.20
C GLY A 510 1.05 10.81 -8.01
N GLU A 511 2.23 10.24 -7.78
CA GLU A 511 2.52 9.39 -6.60
C GLU A 511 2.35 10.15 -5.27
N ARG A 512 2.62 11.47 -5.27
CA ARG A 512 2.38 12.37 -4.14
C ARG A 512 0.91 12.78 -3.97
N ASN A 513 -0.02 12.21 -4.74
CA ASN A 513 -1.45 12.51 -4.72
C ASN A 513 -1.80 13.99 -5.04
N MET A 514 -0.95 14.67 -5.83
CA MET A 514 -1.26 16.00 -6.36
C MET A 514 -2.41 15.94 -7.37
N THR A 515 -3.24 16.97 -7.41
CA THR A 515 -4.34 17.07 -8.38
C THR A 515 -3.84 17.36 -9.80
N ASP A 516 -4.72 17.22 -10.79
CA ASP A 516 -4.44 17.56 -12.19
C ASP A 516 -4.26 19.07 -12.45
N LEU A 517 -4.61 19.92 -11.48
CA LEU A 517 -4.34 21.36 -11.51
C LEU A 517 -3.04 21.71 -10.78
N GLU A 518 -2.69 20.98 -9.71
CA GLU A 518 -1.41 21.12 -8.99
C GLU A 518 -0.23 20.54 -9.79
N ASN A 519 -0.46 19.44 -10.50
CA ASN A 519 0.55 18.79 -11.32
C ASN A 519 0.71 19.50 -12.68
N VAL A 520 1.71 20.38 -12.76
CA VAL A 520 2.03 21.18 -13.96
C VAL A 520 2.37 20.31 -15.17
N HIS A 521 2.84 19.08 -14.95
CA HIS A 521 3.21 18.13 -16.01
C HIS A 521 2.09 17.14 -16.35
N PHE A 522 0.93 17.24 -15.71
CA PHE A 522 -0.23 16.42 -16.03
C PHE A 522 -0.80 16.83 -17.40
N SER A 523 -0.76 15.91 -18.36
CA SER A 523 -1.45 16.08 -19.64
C SER A 523 -2.87 15.54 -19.52
N MET A 524 -3.87 16.34 -19.89
CA MET A 524 -5.23 15.82 -20.04
C MET A 524 -5.20 14.78 -21.16
N ALA A 525 -5.59 13.56 -20.82
CA ALA A 525 -5.73 12.41 -21.73
C ALA A 525 -6.84 12.65 -22.78
N LEU A 526 -6.55 13.52 -23.74
CA LEU A 526 -7.02 13.37 -25.12
C LEU A 526 -6.30 12.16 -25.76
N VAL A 527 -5.05 11.94 -25.35
CA VAL A 527 -4.12 10.91 -25.82
C VAL A 527 -4.34 9.62 -25.02
N PRO A 528 -4.30 8.42 -25.62
CA PRO A 528 -4.15 7.22 -24.82
C PRO A 528 -2.79 7.30 -24.13
N VAL A 529 -2.75 7.07 -22.81
CA VAL A 529 -1.55 6.49 -22.21
C VAL A 529 -1.27 5.26 -23.09
N PRO A 530 -0.15 5.20 -23.83
CA PRO A 530 0.19 3.99 -24.55
C PRO A 530 0.10 2.87 -23.52
N GLU A 531 -0.62 1.79 -23.82
CA GLU A 531 -0.26 0.52 -23.17
C GLU A 531 1.27 0.47 -23.31
N PRO A 532 2.06 0.42 -22.22
CA PRO A 532 3.47 0.17 -22.38
C PRO A 532 3.53 -1.02 -23.33
N PRO A 533 4.21 -0.90 -24.49
CA PRO A 533 4.21 -1.96 -25.47
C PRO A 533 4.50 -3.22 -24.68
N LEU A 534 3.59 -4.22 -24.74
CA LEU A 534 3.75 -5.52 -24.06
C LEU A 534 5.24 -5.78 -24.08
N GLU A 535 5.90 -5.61 -22.92
CA GLU A 535 7.34 -5.78 -22.86
C GLU A 535 7.53 -7.12 -23.54
N LYS A 536 8.13 -7.11 -24.72
CA LYS A 536 8.46 -8.34 -25.44
C LYS A 536 9.34 -9.01 -24.43
N ALA A 537 8.77 -9.96 -23.66
CA ALA A 537 9.27 -10.42 -22.37
C ALA A 537 10.74 -10.12 -22.36
N GLU A 538 11.13 -8.97 -21.74
CA GLU A 538 12.44 -8.35 -22.00
C GLU A 538 13.38 -9.50 -22.12
N VAL A 539 14.01 -9.69 -23.30
CA VAL A 539 14.92 -10.80 -23.52
C VAL A 539 15.85 -10.67 -22.35
N MET A 540 15.65 -11.54 -21.34
CA MET A 540 15.96 -11.20 -19.96
C MET A 540 17.41 -10.83 -20.02
N THR A 541 17.72 -9.52 -20.01
CA THR A 541 19.07 -9.11 -20.34
C THR A 541 19.83 -9.78 -19.25
N PRO A 542 20.70 -10.76 -19.57
CA PRO A 542 21.29 -11.59 -18.55
C PRO A 542 21.83 -10.62 -17.52
N PRO A 543 21.45 -10.77 -16.23
CA PRO A 543 21.81 -9.80 -15.22
C PRO A 543 23.29 -9.47 -15.42
N PRO A 544 23.66 -8.18 -15.38
CA PRO A 544 25.02 -7.75 -15.69
C PRO A 544 25.99 -8.72 -15.04
N ALA A 545 26.99 -9.19 -15.80
CA ALA A 545 27.90 -10.21 -15.29
C ALA A 545 28.37 -9.78 -13.90
N VAL A 546 28.21 -10.65 -12.90
CA VAL A 546 28.68 -10.36 -11.55
C VAL A 546 30.01 -11.03 -11.36
N ALA A 547 30.92 -10.38 -10.65
CA ALA A 547 32.10 -11.10 -10.18
C ALA A 547 31.62 -12.25 -9.26
N ILE A 548 32.13 -13.44 -9.54
CA ILE A 548 31.87 -14.62 -8.73
C ILE A 548 33.00 -14.69 -7.69
N THR A 549 32.67 -15.14 -6.48
CA THR A 549 33.70 -15.43 -5.48
C THR A 549 34.70 -16.45 -6.08
N PRO A 550 36.00 -16.15 -6.12
CA PRO A 550 37.02 -17.10 -6.59
C PRO A 550 36.85 -18.41 -5.84
N CYS A 551 36.73 -19.54 -6.56
CA CYS A 551 36.34 -20.85 -6.02
C CYS A 551 36.97 -21.14 -4.65
N ASP A 552 36.14 -21.08 -3.62
CA ASP A 552 36.48 -21.45 -2.25
C ASP A 552 35.45 -22.49 -1.76
N PRO A 553 35.89 -23.67 -1.29
CA PRO A 553 34.98 -24.76 -0.96
C PRO A 553 34.10 -24.41 0.25
N TRP A 554 32.80 -24.69 0.11
CA TRP A 554 31.79 -24.64 1.18
C TRP A 554 31.43 -26.07 1.61
N PRO A 555 31.23 -26.37 2.91
CA PRO A 555 31.42 -25.48 4.06
C PRO A 555 32.92 -25.30 4.37
N ARG A 556 33.31 -24.10 4.83
CA ARG A 556 34.67 -23.87 5.33
C ARG A 556 34.82 -24.56 6.71
N PRO A 557 35.91 -25.29 6.96
CA PRO A 557 36.14 -25.86 8.29
C PRO A 557 36.33 -24.72 9.31
N TYR A 558 35.58 -24.78 10.42
CA TYR A 558 35.85 -23.93 11.58
C TYR A 558 37.04 -24.52 12.34
N GLU A 559 38.02 -23.67 12.67
CA GLU A 559 39.12 -24.04 13.56
C GLU A 559 38.74 -23.62 14.98
N MET A 560 38.69 -24.60 15.89
CA MET A 560 38.43 -24.35 17.30
C MET A 560 39.78 -24.21 18.01
N ASP A 561 40.04 -23.03 18.56
CA ASP A 561 41.28 -22.70 19.26
C ASP A 561 40.93 -22.21 20.67
N GLY A 562 41.00 -23.13 21.64
CA GLY A 562 40.53 -22.91 23.00
C GLY A 562 39.05 -22.49 23.03
N ASN A 563 38.78 -21.27 23.51
CA ASN A 563 37.43 -20.71 23.63
C ASN A 563 36.99 -19.90 22.39
N LEU A 564 37.77 -19.90 21.31
CA LEU A 564 37.50 -19.13 20.10
C LEU A 564 37.23 -20.03 18.89
N ARG A 565 36.23 -19.64 18.10
CA ARG A 565 35.90 -20.19 16.79
C ARG A 565 36.49 -19.28 15.72
N ARG A 566 37.34 -19.86 14.87
CA ARG A 566 38.07 -19.17 13.80
C ARG A 566 37.63 -19.68 12.42
N VAL A 567 37.80 -18.82 11.43
CA VAL A 567 37.62 -19.14 10.01
C VAL A 567 38.88 -18.68 9.29
N ALA A 568 39.51 -19.59 8.56
CA ALA A 568 40.69 -19.27 7.76
C ALA A 568 40.35 -18.15 6.74
N PRO A 569 41.25 -17.16 6.52
CA PRO A 569 41.02 -16.09 5.57
C PRO A 569 40.67 -16.61 4.16
N TYR A 570 39.75 -15.91 3.48
CA TYR A 570 39.18 -16.39 2.21
C TYR A 570 38.82 -15.24 1.28
N HIS A 571 38.69 -15.51 -0.02
CA HIS A 571 38.22 -14.49 -0.95
C HIS A 571 36.70 -14.46 -0.94
N PHE A 572 36.12 -13.27 -0.95
CA PHE A 572 34.68 -13.10 -0.97
C PHE A 572 34.28 -11.93 -1.85
N THR A 573 33.27 -12.15 -2.69
CA THR A 573 32.73 -11.11 -3.58
C THR A 573 31.39 -10.61 -3.07
N TYR A 574 31.33 -9.32 -2.74
CA TYR A 574 30.07 -8.62 -2.45
C TYR A 574 29.45 -8.12 -3.74
N ASN A 575 28.20 -8.47 -4.00
CA ASN A 575 27.42 -7.98 -5.13
C ASN A 575 26.24 -7.15 -4.62
N THR A 576 26.08 -5.92 -5.11
CA THR A 576 24.99 -5.04 -4.71
C THR A 576 24.47 -4.21 -5.88
N ASN A 577 23.15 -4.10 -5.99
CA ASN A 577 22.51 -3.22 -6.97
C ASN A 577 22.74 -1.75 -6.60
N CYS A 578 22.87 -0.88 -7.60
CA CYS A 578 22.96 0.56 -7.40
C CYS A 578 21.73 1.07 -6.61
N LYS A 579 21.99 1.65 -5.45
CA LYS A 579 20.96 2.29 -4.61
C LYS A 579 20.64 3.69 -5.14
N GLN A 580 19.41 4.17 -4.89
CA GLN A 580 18.97 5.49 -5.37
C GLN A 580 19.92 6.63 -4.98
N ARG A 581 20.45 6.62 -3.75
CA ARG A 581 21.41 7.60 -3.24
C ARG A 581 22.82 7.54 -3.84
N TRP A 582 23.14 6.49 -4.59
CA TRP A 582 24.43 6.30 -5.27
C TRP A 582 24.40 6.76 -6.72
N ARG A 583 23.20 6.97 -7.29
CA ARG A 583 23.02 7.33 -8.69
C ARG A 583 23.72 8.66 -9.01
N GLY A 584 24.53 8.67 -10.05
CA GLY A 584 25.27 9.84 -10.52
C GLY A 584 26.50 10.21 -9.68
N ARG A 585 26.80 9.48 -8.61
CA ARG A 585 28.00 9.67 -7.77
C ARG A 585 29.15 8.83 -8.28
N GLY A 586 30.37 9.32 -8.09
CA GLY A 586 31.58 8.56 -8.45
C GLY A 586 31.71 7.31 -7.58
N ILE A 587 32.16 6.20 -8.16
CA ILE A 587 32.23 4.94 -7.41
C ILE A 587 33.20 5.02 -6.23
N LEU A 588 34.34 5.71 -6.37
CA LEU A 588 35.27 5.89 -5.27
C LEU A 588 34.67 6.73 -4.13
N GLU A 589 33.89 7.76 -4.47
CA GLU A 589 33.15 8.57 -3.50
C GLU A 589 32.14 7.72 -2.72
N ILE A 590 31.44 6.81 -3.41
CA ILE A 590 30.51 5.86 -2.78
C ILE A 590 31.26 4.93 -1.81
N PHE A 591 32.41 4.39 -2.22
CA PHE A 591 33.24 3.54 -1.34
C PHE A 591 33.75 4.32 -0.12
N LYS A 592 34.27 5.55 -0.31
CA LYS A 592 34.74 6.43 0.77
C LYS A 592 33.64 6.75 1.80
N ASP A 593 32.42 7.01 1.34
CA ASP A 593 31.34 7.44 2.22
C ASP A 593 30.60 6.31 2.91
N GLU A 594 30.30 5.23 2.18
CA GLU A 594 29.42 4.15 2.64
C GLU A 594 30.19 2.97 3.25
N PHE A 595 31.41 2.71 2.79
CA PHE A 595 32.20 1.54 3.16
C PHE A 595 33.50 1.98 3.86
N ARG A 596 33.44 2.12 5.19
CA ARG A 596 34.55 2.67 6.01
C ARG A 596 35.41 1.61 6.68
N ASP A 597 35.32 0.36 6.22
CA ASP A 597 36.13 -0.74 6.77
C ASP A 597 37.61 -0.60 6.40
N ARG A 598 37.90 0.04 5.25
CA ARG A 598 39.24 0.23 4.72
C ARG A 598 39.55 1.70 4.49
N PRO A 599 40.84 2.09 4.54
CA PRO A 599 41.26 3.44 4.22
C PRO A 599 41.03 3.74 2.73
N PRO A 600 40.82 5.00 2.34
CA PRO A 600 40.48 5.34 0.95
C PRO A 600 41.49 4.85 -0.10
N GLU A 601 42.77 4.84 0.25
CA GLU A 601 43.88 4.40 -0.59
C GLU A 601 43.75 2.92 -0.96
N TYR A 602 43.15 2.10 -0.08
CA TYR A 602 42.84 0.70 -0.40
C TYR A 602 41.81 0.59 -1.52
N TYR A 603 40.77 1.43 -1.51
CA TYR A 603 39.73 1.37 -2.54
C TYR A 603 40.25 1.85 -3.89
N GLU A 604 41.15 2.83 -3.91
CA GLU A 604 41.87 3.28 -5.11
C GLU A 604 42.69 2.12 -5.71
N ASP A 605 43.54 1.46 -4.91
CA ASP A 605 44.33 0.30 -5.32
C ASP A 605 43.45 -0.91 -5.72
N ALA A 606 42.33 -1.15 -5.03
CA ALA A 606 41.40 -2.22 -5.38
C ALA A 606 40.68 -1.98 -6.73
N MET A 607 40.45 -0.71 -7.10
CA MET A 607 39.94 -0.35 -8.42
C MET A 607 41.00 -0.57 -9.51
N GLU A 608 42.25 -0.14 -9.26
CA GLU A 608 43.37 -0.34 -10.19
C GLU A 608 43.65 -1.84 -10.46
N ARG A 609 43.56 -2.68 -9.43
CA ARG A 609 43.73 -4.14 -9.54
C ARG A 609 42.51 -4.85 -10.13
N GLY A 610 41.41 -4.14 -10.40
CA GLY A 610 40.17 -4.71 -10.93
C GLY A 610 39.37 -5.57 -9.94
N ALA A 611 39.64 -5.43 -8.64
CA ALA A 611 38.92 -6.12 -7.56
C ALA A 611 37.57 -5.47 -7.26
N ILE A 612 37.41 -4.18 -7.60
CA ILE A 612 36.11 -3.50 -7.68
C ILE A 612 35.70 -3.45 -9.16
N GLN A 613 34.49 -3.93 -9.43
CA GLN A 613 33.95 -4.03 -10.76
C GLN A 613 32.54 -3.42 -10.81
N LEU A 614 32.20 -2.85 -11.97
CA LEU A 614 30.87 -2.38 -12.28
C LEU A 614 30.35 -3.26 -13.42
N ASN A 615 29.22 -3.94 -13.21
CA ASN A 615 28.64 -4.85 -14.20
C ASN A 615 29.62 -5.94 -14.68
N GLY A 616 30.51 -6.40 -13.78
CA GLY A 616 31.47 -7.48 -14.04
C GLY A 616 32.69 -7.07 -14.85
N GLN A 617 32.89 -5.77 -15.04
CA GLN A 617 34.08 -5.21 -15.67
C GLN A 617 34.84 -4.34 -14.65
N PRO A 618 36.19 -4.36 -14.66
CA PRO A 618 37.00 -3.43 -13.88
C PRO A 618 36.55 -1.99 -14.12
N VAL A 619 36.49 -1.20 -13.06
CA VAL A 619 36.08 0.20 -13.19
C VAL A 619 37.14 0.99 -13.95
N PRO A 620 36.78 1.77 -14.99
CA PRO A 620 37.76 2.49 -15.81
C PRO A 620 38.37 3.72 -15.12
N SER A 621 37.69 4.33 -14.15
CA SER A 621 38.20 5.49 -13.40
C SER A 621 37.57 5.62 -12.01
N PRO A 622 38.28 6.18 -11.00
CA PRO A 622 37.72 6.56 -9.70
C PRO A 622 36.41 7.37 -9.75
N GLU A 623 36.27 8.22 -10.77
CA GLU A 623 35.16 9.14 -10.99
C GLU A 623 34.00 8.50 -11.78
N THR A 624 34.09 7.21 -12.12
CA THR A 624 33.04 6.52 -12.86
C THR A 624 31.73 6.61 -12.10
N LYS A 625 30.73 7.24 -12.73
CA LYS A 625 29.42 7.48 -12.13
C LYS A 625 28.56 6.22 -12.19
N VAL A 626 28.04 5.81 -11.04
CA VAL A 626 27.14 4.65 -10.94
C VAL A 626 25.73 5.06 -11.39
N GLN A 627 25.09 4.25 -12.23
CA GLN A 627 23.77 4.48 -12.80
C GLN A 627 22.72 3.50 -12.26
N ASN A 628 21.45 3.83 -12.48
CA ASN A 628 20.36 2.93 -12.12
C ASN A 628 20.43 1.63 -12.93
N GLY A 629 20.37 0.48 -12.25
CA GLY A 629 20.50 -0.84 -12.87
C GLY A 629 21.91 -1.43 -12.83
N ASP A 630 22.93 -0.63 -12.47
CA ASP A 630 24.28 -1.14 -12.30
C ASP A 630 24.40 -2.09 -11.10
N ILE A 631 25.25 -3.10 -11.23
CA ILE A 631 25.69 -3.97 -10.14
C ILE A 631 27.14 -3.63 -9.81
N ILE A 632 27.38 -3.29 -8.55
CA ILE A 632 28.71 -3.09 -8.01
C ILE A 632 29.17 -4.41 -7.40
N SER A 633 30.32 -4.90 -7.84
CA SER A 633 31.01 -6.07 -7.29
C SER A 633 32.30 -5.64 -6.60
N HIS A 634 32.58 -6.14 -5.40
CA HIS A 634 33.85 -5.94 -4.73
C HIS A 634 34.35 -7.27 -4.17
N THR A 635 35.43 -7.79 -4.77
CA THR A 635 36.12 -8.99 -4.33
C THR A 635 37.23 -8.60 -3.36
N LEU A 636 37.17 -9.12 -2.14
CA LEU A 636 38.17 -8.84 -1.11
C LEU A 636 38.62 -10.11 -0.40
N HIS A 637 39.85 -10.08 0.12
CA HIS A 637 40.38 -11.14 0.97
C HIS A 637 39.97 -10.86 2.43
N ARG A 638 39.02 -11.67 2.91
CA ARG A 638 38.28 -11.44 4.14
C ARG A 638 38.95 -12.10 5.33
N HIS A 639 39.04 -11.33 6.42
CA HIS A 639 39.52 -11.75 7.73
C HIS A 639 38.40 -11.56 8.73
N GLU A 640 37.70 -12.64 9.09
CA GLU A 640 36.64 -12.57 10.09
C GLU A 640 37.24 -12.55 11.50
N PRO A 641 36.79 -11.63 12.38
CA PRO A 641 37.20 -11.69 13.77
C PRO A 641 36.75 -13.01 14.42
N PRO A 642 37.56 -13.60 15.32
CA PRO A 642 37.15 -14.77 16.09
C PRO A 642 35.88 -14.49 16.91
N VAL A 643 35.04 -15.51 17.06
CA VAL A 643 33.86 -15.47 17.95
C VAL A 643 33.98 -16.56 19.01
N THR A 644 33.08 -16.61 19.98
CA THR A 644 33.09 -17.69 20.98
C THR A 644 32.97 -19.08 20.32
N ALA A 645 33.69 -20.05 20.87
CA ALA A 645 33.60 -21.46 20.50
C ALA A 645 32.38 -22.15 21.14
N GLN A 646 31.64 -21.48 22.03
CA GLN A 646 30.45 -22.06 22.66
C GLN A 646 29.44 -22.56 21.60
N PRO A 647 28.90 -23.78 21.77
CA PRO A 647 27.92 -24.33 20.84
C PRO A 647 26.62 -23.53 20.89
N ILE A 648 25.86 -23.55 19.80
CA ILE A 648 24.52 -22.97 19.75
C ILE A 648 23.57 -23.97 20.42
N GLY A 649 23.16 -23.69 21.66
CA GLY A 649 22.25 -24.56 22.40
C GLY A 649 20.87 -24.59 21.76
N ILE A 650 20.26 -25.78 21.66
CA ILE A 650 18.88 -25.93 21.19
C ILE A 650 17.98 -26.07 22.42
N VAL A 651 17.08 -25.11 22.62
CA VAL A 651 16.11 -25.09 23.72
C VAL A 651 14.88 -25.92 23.35
N HIS A 652 14.44 -25.82 22.09
CA HIS A 652 13.31 -26.58 21.57
C HIS A 652 13.42 -26.68 20.05
N GLU A 653 12.97 -27.79 19.47
CA GLU A 653 12.88 -27.94 18.02
C GLU A 653 11.67 -28.77 17.61
N ASP A 654 10.89 -28.26 16.66
CA ASP A 654 9.79 -28.94 15.97
C ASP A 654 9.98 -28.91 14.44
N ASP A 655 8.97 -29.35 13.68
CA ASP A 655 9.01 -29.40 12.21
C ASP A 655 9.18 -28.01 11.56
N GLY A 656 8.66 -26.96 12.20
CA GLY A 656 8.64 -25.60 11.69
C GLY A 656 9.60 -24.63 12.37
N LEU A 657 9.96 -24.85 13.62
CA LEU A 657 10.62 -23.88 14.49
C LEU A 657 11.72 -24.53 15.31
N MET A 658 12.83 -23.80 15.45
CA MET A 658 13.96 -24.13 16.30
C MET A 658 14.21 -22.93 17.22
N ILE A 659 14.12 -23.16 18.52
CA ILE A 659 14.44 -22.19 19.55
C ILE A 659 15.86 -22.46 20.03
N ILE A 660 16.71 -21.45 19.92
CA ILE A 660 18.12 -21.56 20.29
C ILE A 660 18.42 -20.68 21.51
N ASN A 661 19.39 -21.12 22.31
CA ASN A 661 20.12 -20.28 23.24
C ASN A 661 21.35 -19.74 22.51
N LYS A 662 21.25 -18.51 22.00
CA LYS A 662 22.35 -17.88 21.27
C LYS A 662 23.52 -17.63 22.23
N PRO A 663 24.74 -18.11 21.96
CA PRO A 663 25.90 -17.75 22.76
C PRO A 663 26.25 -16.27 22.56
N ALA A 664 26.82 -15.64 23.57
CA ALA A 664 27.27 -14.25 23.47
C ALA A 664 28.48 -14.15 22.53
N GLY A 665 28.56 -13.10 21.73
CA GLY A 665 29.74 -12.81 20.88
C GLY A 665 29.56 -13.23 19.43
N VAL A 666 28.53 -14.01 19.10
CA VAL A 666 28.19 -14.45 17.74
C VAL A 666 27.08 -13.58 17.15
N PRO A 667 27.25 -12.91 16.00
CA PRO A 667 26.17 -12.21 15.32
C PRO A 667 25.14 -13.18 14.73
N VAL A 668 23.90 -12.71 14.56
CA VAL A 668 22.79 -13.56 14.08
C VAL A 668 22.93 -13.93 12.60
N HIS A 669 23.22 -12.95 11.75
CA HIS A 669 23.32 -13.10 10.30
C HIS A 669 24.63 -12.48 9.82
N PRO A 670 25.12 -12.83 8.62
CA PRO A 670 26.25 -12.17 8.00
C PRO A 670 26.08 -10.64 8.00
N ALA A 671 26.97 -9.93 8.69
CA ALA A 671 26.91 -8.49 8.87
C ALA A 671 28.28 -7.92 9.24
N GLY A 672 28.63 -6.77 8.66
CA GLY A 672 29.92 -6.12 8.89
C GLY A 672 31.09 -7.06 8.58
N ARG A 673 32.01 -7.21 9.55
CA ARG A 673 33.19 -8.08 9.44
C ARG A 673 32.88 -9.58 9.51
N TYR A 674 31.68 -9.98 9.91
CA TYR A 674 31.30 -11.39 10.13
C TYR A 674 30.42 -11.96 9.00
N ASN A 675 30.67 -13.20 8.61
CA ASN A 675 29.89 -13.96 7.63
C ASN A 675 29.74 -15.43 8.07
N PHE A 676 30.79 -16.25 7.95
CA PHE A 676 30.76 -17.62 8.46
C PHE A 676 30.67 -17.64 9.99
N ASN A 677 31.30 -16.70 10.68
CA ASN A 677 31.12 -16.50 12.12
C ASN A 677 29.77 -15.81 12.44
N SER A 678 28.66 -16.38 11.97
CA SER A 678 27.29 -15.97 12.30
C SER A 678 26.42 -17.19 12.62
N VAL A 679 25.38 -17.01 13.44
CA VAL A 679 24.46 -18.10 13.83
C VAL A 679 23.90 -18.85 12.62
N ILE A 680 23.49 -18.12 11.58
CA ILE A 680 22.98 -18.72 10.34
C ILE A 680 24.03 -19.64 9.70
N GLU A 681 25.23 -19.14 9.40
CA GLU A 681 26.25 -19.93 8.69
C GLU A 681 26.83 -21.04 9.55
N ILE A 682 26.89 -20.86 10.87
CA ILE A 682 27.25 -21.92 11.81
C ILE A 682 26.21 -23.06 11.75
N LEU A 683 24.91 -22.75 11.87
CA LEU A 683 23.85 -23.75 11.80
C LEU A 683 23.78 -24.43 10.43
N ARG A 684 24.02 -23.68 9.34
CA ARG A 684 24.10 -24.23 7.98
C ARG A 684 25.29 -25.18 7.81
N SER A 685 26.44 -24.85 8.39
CA SER A 685 27.59 -25.74 8.38
C SER A 685 27.37 -26.99 9.21
N GLU A 686 26.66 -26.90 10.34
CA GLU A 686 26.37 -28.03 11.22
C GLU A 686 25.27 -28.95 10.64
N ARG A 687 24.32 -28.41 9.87
CA ARG A 687 23.14 -29.15 9.35
C ARG A 687 23.13 -29.40 7.84
N GLY A 688 24.12 -28.91 7.11
CA GLY A 688 24.25 -29.08 5.67
C GLY A 688 23.61 -27.95 4.85
N HIS A 689 23.96 -27.91 3.55
CA HIS A 689 23.67 -26.77 2.66
C HIS A 689 22.19 -26.50 2.45
N GLU A 690 21.39 -27.56 2.44
CA GLU A 690 19.94 -27.52 2.20
C GLU A 690 19.18 -26.92 3.38
N PHE A 691 19.77 -26.92 4.57
CA PHE A 691 19.19 -26.28 5.74
C PHE A 691 19.28 -24.76 5.57
N ASN A 692 18.14 -24.09 5.53
CA ASN A 692 18.07 -22.63 5.40
C ASN A 692 17.41 -22.02 6.64
N PRO A 693 18.17 -21.71 7.71
CA PRO A 693 17.62 -21.15 8.93
C PRO A 693 17.13 -19.71 8.73
N LEU A 694 15.86 -19.46 9.06
CA LEU A 694 15.21 -18.15 8.92
C LEU A 694 15.04 -17.50 10.31
N PRO A 695 15.89 -16.52 10.71
CA PRO A 695 15.75 -15.89 12.02
C PRO A 695 14.47 -15.04 12.11
N CYS A 696 13.63 -15.30 13.12
CA CYS A 696 12.37 -14.55 13.33
C CYS A 696 12.55 -13.36 14.29
N ASN A 697 13.57 -13.38 15.14
CA ASN A 697 14.01 -12.25 15.96
C ASN A 697 15.54 -12.14 15.94
N ARG A 698 16.07 -11.00 16.37
CA ARG A 698 17.52 -10.76 16.44
C ARG A 698 17.90 -10.27 17.84
N LEU A 699 18.97 -10.88 18.37
CA LEU A 699 19.70 -10.37 19.53
C LEU A 699 20.98 -9.69 19.04
N ASP A 700 21.46 -8.69 19.78
CA ASP A 700 22.76 -8.06 19.50
C ASP A 700 23.89 -9.10 19.61
N ARG A 701 25.01 -8.85 18.92
CA ARG A 701 26.18 -9.77 18.92
C ARG A 701 26.56 -10.20 20.35
N LEU A 702 26.67 -9.22 21.25
CA LEU A 702 27.13 -9.42 22.63
C LEU A 702 26.07 -10.00 23.58
N THR A 703 24.80 -10.03 23.17
CA THR A 703 23.69 -10.53 23.99
C THR A 703 23.50 -12.02 23.76
N SER A 704 23.30 -12.79 24.83
CA SER A 704 22.98 -14.22 24.78
C SER A 704 21.50 -14.48 25.05
N GLY A 705 21.02 -15.71 24.79
CA GLY A 705 19.69 -16.17 25.20
C GLY A 705 18.75 -16.55 24.05
N VAL A 706 17.46 -16.62 24.36
CA VAL A 706 16.39 -17.17 23.51
C VAL A 706 16.28 -16.44 22.17
N MET A 707 16.37 -17.21 21.08
CA MET A 707 16.15 -16.73 19.72
C MET A 707 15.38 -17.77 18.89
N PHE A 708 14.51 -17.29 18.01
CA PHE A 708 13.63 -18.07 17.15
C PHE A 708 14.25 -18.20 15.75
N ILE A 709 14.45 -19.43 15.30
CA ILE A 709 14.86 -19.80 13.95
C ILE A 709 13.74 -20.63 13.31
N ALA A 710 13.06 -20.09 12.31
CA ALA A 710 12.13 -20.88 11.52
C ALA A 710 12.87 -21.75 10.50
N LYS A 711 12.38 -22.98 10.33
CA LYS A 711 12.91 -23.97 9.38
C LYS A 711 12.25 -23.85 8.00
N ASN A 712 11.14 -23.12 7.90
CA ASN A 712 10.42 -22.86 6.67
C ASN A 712 9.72 -21.48 6.68
N LYS A 713 9.40 -20.96 5.49
CA LYS A 713 8.80 -19.62 5.30
C LYS A 713 7.48 -19.45 6.09
N LYS A 714 6.62 -20.48 6.11
CA LYS A 714 5.34 -20.45 6.82
C LYS A 714 5.50 -20.27 8.34
N ALA A 715 6.45 -20.97 8.94
CA ALA A 715 6.75 -20.83 10.37
C ALA A 715 7.38 -19.45 10.66
N ALA A 716 8.23 -18.94 9.76
CA ALA A 716 8.82 -17.61 9.88
C ALA A 716 7.75 -16.52 9.89
N GLU A 717 6.79 -16.60 8.96
CA GLU A 717 5.64 -15.69 8.87
C GLU A 717 4.82 -15.72 10.16
N ARG A 718 4.43 -16.91 10.64
CA ARG A 718 3.65 -17.08 11.88
C ARG A 718 4.31 -16.42 13.10
N VAL A 719 5.61 -16.64 13.31
CA VAL A 719 6.33 -16.07 14.46
C VAL A 719 6.54 -14.57 14.30
N THR A 720 6.80 -14.11 13.07
CA THR A 720 6.94 -12.69 12.74
C THR A 720 5.62 -11.94 13.02
N ASP A 721 4.48 -12.50 12.61
CA ASP A 721 3.15 -11.95 12.87
C ASP A 721 2.88 -11.82 14.38
N GLN A 722 3.25 -12.83 15.18
CA GLN A 722 3.11 -12.78 16.65
C GLN A 722 4.00 -11.69 17.29
N LEU A 723 5.24 -11.54 16.80
CA LEU A 723 6.16 -10.51 17.26
C LEU A 723 5.67 -9.10 16.88
N MET A 724 5.08 -8.93 15.68
CA MET A 724 4.52 -7.66 15.21
C MET A 724 3.23 -7.29 15.95
N ALA A 725 2.35 -8.27 16.19
CA ALA A 725 1.13 -8.11 16.98
C ALA A 725 1.40 -7.85 18.48
N ARG A 726 2.67 -7.91 18.92
CA ARG A 726 3.10 -7.75 20.31
C ARG A 726 2.45 -8.74 21.28
N THR A 727 2.08 -9.93 20.78
CA THR A 727 1.53 -11.00 21.61
C THR A 727 2.62 -11.81 22.31
N VAL A 728 3.90 -11.55 22.04
CA VAL A 728 5.03 -12.23 22.69
C VAL A 728 5.56 -11.40 23.87
N ARG A 729 5.47 -11.96 25.07
CA ARG A 729 6.08 -11.42 26.29
C ARG A 729 7.56 -11.82 26.34
N LYS A 730 8.43 -10.85 26.60
CA LYS A 730 9.89 -11.04 26.63
C LYS A 730 10.43 -10.70 28.00
N GLU A 731 11.34 -11.53 28.50
CA GLU A 731 12.02 -11.35 29.77
C GLU A 731 13.52 -11.52 29.59
N TYR A 732 14.26 -10.59 30.16
CA TYR A 732 15.71 -10.54 30.15
C TYR A 732 16.24 -10.45 31.58
N VAL A 733 17.49 -10.87 31.77
CA VAL A 733 18.25 -10.66 33.00
C VAL A 733 19.47 -9.82 32.66
N ALA A 734 19.81 -8.86 33.51
CA ALA A 734 20.97 -8.01 33.38
C ALA A 734 21.74 -7.89 34.70
N ARG A 735 23.06 -7.79 34.64
CA ARG A 735 23.91 -7.39 35.79
C ARG A 735 24.29 -5.92 35.63
N VAL A 736 23.92 -5.11 36.62
CA VAL A 736 24.05 -3.65 36.57
C VAL A 736 24.93 -3.12 37.70
N LYS A 737 25.55 -1.96 37.48
CA LYS A 737 26.36 -1.29 38.51
C LYS A 737 25.50 -0.77 39.66
N GLY A 738 26.02 -0.91 40.88
CA GLY A 738 25.41 -0.39 42.09
C GLY A 738 24.20 -1.16 42.59
N GLU A 739 23.55 -0.57 43.60
CA GLU A 739 22.33 -1.07 44.19
C GLU A 739 21.11 -0.55 43.41
N PHE A 740 20.46 -1.43 42.63
CA PHE A 740 19.24 -1.07 41.90
C PHE A 740 18.08 -0.88 42.91
N PRO A 741 17.10 0.01 42.65
CA PRO A 741 16.00 0.21 43.59
C PRO A 741 15.16 -1.06 43.84
N GLU A 742 14.56 -1.15 45.04
CA GLU A 742 13.57 -2.19 45.36
C GLU A 742 12.21 -1.89 44.71
N GLY A 743 11.43 -2.96 44.47
CA GLY A 743 10.13 -2.88 43.82
C GLY A 743 10.20 -2.89 42.29
N ASP A 744 9.06 -2.62 41.65
CA ASP A 744 8.95 -2.54 40.20
C ASP A 744 9.27 -1.10 39.75
N VAL A 745 10.35 -0.94 38.97
CA VAL A 745 10.79 0.34 38.42
C VAL A 745 10.39 0.41 36.95
N VAL A 746 9.57 1.40 36.57
CA VAL A 746 9.13 1.60 35.19
C VAL A 746 9.91 2.75 34.56
N CYS A 747 10.53 2.50 33.40
CA CYS A 747 11.17 3.53 32.58
C CYS A 747 10.41 3.69 31.25
N GLU A 748 9.85 4.88 31.03
CA GLU A 748 9.03 5.21 29.85
C GLU A 748 9.74 6.20 28.90
N GLN A 749 11.05 6.31 29.04
CA GLN A 749 11.82 7.32 28.32
C GLN A 749 11.94 6.99 26.83
N PRO A 750 11.57 7.92 25.93
CA PRO A 750 11.67 7.72 24.48
C PRO A 750 13.12 7.61 24.01
N ILE A 751 13.38 6.76 23.02
CA ILE A 751 14.73 6.44 22.53
C ILE A 751 14.89 6.90 21.08
N LEU A 752 15.96 7.66 20.81
CA LEU A 752 16.37 8.05 19.47
C LEU A 752 17.72 7.42 19.11
N GLN A 753 17.86 7.02 17.85
CA GLN A 753 19.13 6.61 17.28
C GLN A 753 19.94 7.86 16.93
N ILE A 754 20.97 8.16 17.72
CA ILE A 754 21.82 9.35 17.55
C ILE A 754 22.81 9.11 16.40
N SER A 755 23.49 7.97 16.43
CA SER A 755 24.47 7.61 15.41
C SER A 755 24.28 6.17 14.98
N PRO A 756 23.68 5.94 13.80
CA PRO A 756 23.67 4.61 13.18
C PRO A 756 25.08 4.08 12.96
N LYS A 757 26.04 4.97 12.67
CA LYS A 757 27.46 4.67 12.43
C LYS A 757 28.14 4.05 13.66
N LEU A 758 27.86 4.58 14.85
CA LEU A 758 28.48 4.14 16.11
C LEU A 758 27.61 3.18 16.92
N GLY A 759 26.40 2.84 16.43
CA GLY A 759 25.42 2.07 17.19
C GLY A 759 24.91 2.79 18.44
N LEU A 760 25.00 4.13 18.48
CA LEU A 760 24.64 4.94 19.64
C LEU A 760 23.16 5.30 19.63
N ASN A 761 22.45 4.86 20.67
CA ASN A 761 21.07 5.24 20.98
C ASN A 761 21.03 5.96 22.32
N ARG A 762 20.20 7.01 22.47
CA ARG A 762 20.05 7.79 23.72
C ARG A 762 18.59 8.15 23.97
N VAL A 763 18.29 8.53 25.21
CA VAL A 763 16.99 9.09 25.59
C VAL A 763 16.82 10.49 24.99
N ARG A 764 15.74 10.71 24.24
CA ARG A 764 15.43 12.01 23.61
C ARG A 764 13.93 12.21 23.54
N ALA A 765 13.47 13.43 23.83
CA ALA A 765 12.04 13.78 23.77
C ALA A 765 11.40 13.53 22.38
N ASN A 766 12.16 13.69 21.30
CA ASN A 766 11.73 13.39 19.92
C ASN A 766 12.01 11.93 19.49
N GLY A 767 12.40 11.07 20.43
CA GLY A 767 12.66 9.65 20.20
C GLY A 767 11.38 8.83 20.05
N LYS A 768 11.54 7.57 19.66
CA LYS A 768 10.42 6.61 19.62
C LYS A 768 10.05 6.19 21.03
N GLU A 769 8.76 6.17 21.33
CA GLU A 769 8.25 5.70 22.62
C GLU A 769 8.80 4.30 22.96
N ALA A 770 9.27 4.17 24.20
CA ALA A 770 9.85 2.96 24.73
C ALA A 770 9.47 2.79 26.20
N ARG A 771 9.03 1.58 26.58
CA ARG A 771 8.62 1.26 27.95
C ARG A 771 9.23 -0.05 28.42
N THR A 772 9.86 -0.02 29.59
CA THR A 772 10.48 -1.19 30.24
C THR A 772 10.13 -1.23 31.71
N VAL A 773 9.82 -2.43 32.22
CA VAL A 773 9.66 -2.69 33.65
C VAL A 773 10.88 -3.46 34.16
N PHE A 774 11.53 -2.93 35.18
CA PHE A 774 12.69 -3.52 35.85
C PHE A 774 12.32 -3.97 37.25
N LYS A 775 12.89 -5.09 37.68
CA LYS A 775 12.77 -5.58 39.06
C LYS A 775 14.10 -6.12 39.52
N ARG A 776 14.61 -5.62 40.66
CA ARG A 776 15.79 -6.20 41.32
C ARG A 776 15.50 -7.62 41.78
N LEU A 777 16.38 -8.56 41.42
CA LEU A 777 16.35 -9.94 41.89
C LEU A 777 17.30 -10.16 43.07
N ALA A 778 18.49 -9.57 43.01
CA ALA A 778 19.48 -9.61 44.08
C ALA A 778 20.40 -8.39 44.01
N TYR A 779 20.96 -8.00 45.14
CA TYR A 779 22.06 -7.04 45.24
C TYR A 779 23.22 -7.68 45.99
N TYR A 780 24.41 -7.56 45.43
CA TYR A 780 25.65 -8.03 46.03
C TYR A 780 26.53 -6.81 46.34
N PRO A 781 26.70 -6.46 47.63
CA PRO A 781 27.54 -5.36 48.01
C PRO A 781 29.01 -5.67 47.66
N ALA A 782 29.81 -4.62 47.53
CA ALA A 782 31.25 -4.77 47.45
C ALA A 782 31.78 -5.50 48.69
N SER A 783 32.72 -6.44 48.50
CA SER A 783 33.28 -7.28 49.56
C SER A 783 33.67 -6.47 50.82
N ALA A 784 33.48 -7.07 52.00
CA ALA A 784 33.85 -6.48 53.28
C ALA A 784 35.36 -6.13 53.37
N PRO A 785 35.79 -5.22 54.27
CA PRO A 785 37.10 -4.55 54.25
C PRO A 785 38.32 -5.40 54.65
N ASN A 786 38.27 -6.73 54.50
CA ASN A 786 39.32 -7.63 55.00
C ASN A 786 40.18 -8.28 53.91
N ASP A 787 40.25 -7.69 52.71
CA ASP A 787 41.26 -8.05 51.71
C ASP A 787 42.17 -6.84 51.47
N THR A 788 43.47 -7.04 51.68
CA THR A 788 44.54 -6.03 51.61
C THR A 788 44.87 -5.53 50.20
N ASP A 789 43.92 -5.53 49.27
CA ASP A 789 44.09 -5.02 47.90
C ASP A 789 43.49 -3.62 47.76
N ASN A 790 43.93 -2.71 48.64
CA ASN A 790 43.71 -1.28 48.46
C ASN A 790 44.86 -0.71 47.61
N ILE A 791 45.00 -1.21 46.38
CA ILE A 791 45.90 -0.62 45.40
C ILE A 791 45.09 0.43 44.62
N ASN A 792 45.45 1.70 44.83
CA ASN A 792 45.03 2.88 44.05
C ASN A 792 43.64 3.50 44.30
N GLY A 793 43.07 3.40 45.50
CA GLY A 793 42.00 4.31 45.95
C GLY A 793 40.66 4.23 45.19
N ARG A 794 40.43 3.18 44.40
CA ARG A 794 39.12 2.88 43.78
C ARG A 794 38.36 1.88 44.65
N GLN A 795 37.33 2.36 45.35
CA GLN A 795 36.43 1.53 46.17
C GLN A 795 35.70 0.51 45.27
N ARG A 796 35.65 -0.77 45.66
CA ARG A 796 34.84 -1.77 44.93
C ARG A 796 33.38 -1.30 44.92
N GLU A 797 32.74 -1.30 43.75
CA GLU A 797 31.30 -1.02 43.62
C GLU A 797 30.50 -2.33 43.66
N GLY A 798 29.39 -2.35 44.41
CA GLY A 798 28.45 -3.46 44.39
C GLY A 798 27.73 -3.61 43.04
N TYR A 799 27.04 -4.72 42.83
CA TYR A 799 26.25 -4.94 41.61
C TYR A 799 24.89 -5.58 41.92
N SER A 800 23.92 -5.33 41.05
CA SER A 800 22.58 -5.90 41.14
C SER A 800 22.27 -6.80 39.96
N ILE A 801 21.52 -7.88 40.21
CA ILE A 801 20.89 -8.67 39.15
C ILE A 801 19.46 -8.18 38.98
N VAL A 802 19.11 -7.79 37.75
CA VAL A 802 17.85 -7.14 37.42
C VAL A 802 17.10 -7.91 36.35
N ARG A 803 15.85 -8.23 36.64
CA ARG A 803 14.89 -8.74 35.66
C ARG A 803 14.34 -7.57 34.86
N CYS A 804 14.39 -7.67 33.54
CA CYS A 804 13.99 -6.64 32.62
C CYS A 804 12.87 -7.14 31.70
N ARG A 805 11.75 -6.43 31.65
CA ARG A 805 10.58 -6.73 30.80
C ARG A 805 10.32 -5.57 29.85
N PRO A 806 10.89 -5.60 28.63
CA PRO A 806 10.60 -4.60 27.63
C PRO A 806 9.19 -4.82 27.06
N LEU A 807 8.30 -3.84 27.23
CA LEU A 807 6.94 -3.86 26.66
C LEU A 807 6.94 -3.36 25.20
N THR A 808 7.95 -2.57 24.86
CA THR A 808 8.26 -2.15 23.49
C THR A 808 9.52 -2.86 22.99
N GLY A 809 9.77 -2.88 21.67
CA GLY A 809 10.99 -3.44 21.09
C GLY A 809 11.81 -2.39 20.35
N ARG A 810 12.67 -1.63 21.05
CA ARG A 810 13.64 -0.70 20.43
C ARG A 810 15.08 -1.21 20.51
N THR A 811 15.92 -0.81 19.56
CA THR A 811 17.36 -1.13 19.55
C THR A 811 18.02 -0.59 20.82
N HIS A 812 18.83 -1.42 21.49
CA HIS A 812 19.51 -1.11 22.76
C HIS A 812 18.60 -0.65 23.90
N GLN A 813 17.28 -0.88 23.85
CA GLN A 813 16.31 -0.34 24.81
C GLN A 813 16.70 -0.57 26.27
N LEU A 814 17.01 -1.81 26.63
CA LEU A 814 17.38 -2.18 28.00
C LEU A 814 18.67 -1.50 28.44
N ARG A 815 19.67 -1.43 27.55
CA ARG A 815 20.99 -0.84 27.81
C ARG A 815 20.87 0.67 28.09
N VAL A 816 20.11 1.38 27.25
CA VAL A 816 19.87 2.82 27.36
C VAL A 816 18.99 3.16 28.57
N HIS A 817 17.92 2.42 28.82
CA HIS A 817 17.06 2.66 29.98
C HIS A 817 17.79 2.42 31.30
N LEU A 818 18.58 1.35 31.40
CA LEU A 818 19.41 1.06 32.58
C LEU A 818 20.48 2.15 32.81
N GLN A 819 21.14 2.60 31.73
CA GLN A 819 22.07 3.74 31.81
C GLN A 819 21.36 5.03 32.28
N PHE A 820 20.21 5.36 31.70
CA PHE A 820 19.45 6.56 32.07
C PHE A 820 19.02 6.54 33.54
N LEU A 821 18.67 5.37 34.08
CA LEU A 821 18.35 5.19 35.50
C LEU A 821 19.58 5.31 36.42
N GLY A 822 20.80 5.35 35.86
CA GLY A 822 22.05 5.41 36.61
C GLY A 822 22.67 4.05 36.94
N HIS A 823 22.12 2.97 36.38
CA HIS A 823 22.56 1.59 36.63
C HIS A 823 22.89 0.89 35.30
N PRO A 824 23.90 1.34 34.53
CA PRO A 824 24.26 0.69 33.28
C PRO A 824 24.71 -0.76 33.51
N ILE A 825 24.58 -1.59 32.47
CA ILE A 825 25.05 -2.98 32.48
C ILE A 825 26.57 -2.97 32.71
N SER A 826 27.04 -3.75 33.69
CA SER A 826 28.34 -3.50 34.29
C SER A 826 29.51 -3.53 33.30
N ASN A 827 29.50 -4.45 32.34
CA ASN A 827 30.54 -4.64 31.34
C ASN A 827 30.14 -4.14 29.93
N ASP A 828 29.19 -3.21 29.83
CA ASP A 828 28.74 -2.69 28.53
C ASP A 828 29.81 -1.78 27.88
N PRO A 829 30.35 -2.14 26.69
CA PRO A 829 31.44 -1.41 26.05
C PRO A 829 31.09 0.02 25.65
N ILE A 830 29.80 0.31 25.46
CA ILE A 830 29.31 1.63 25.05
C ILE A 830 28.81 2.36 26.29
N TYR A 831 27.80 1.81 26.96
CA TYR A 831 26.99 2.56 27.93
C TYR A 831 27.55 2.55 29.36
N SER A 832 28.57 1.73 29.64
CA SER A 832 29.28 1.67 30.94
C SER A 832 30.65 2.35 30.88
N ASN A 833 30.95 3.09 29.81
CA ASN A 833 32.26 3.67 29.55
C ASN A 833 32.38 5.11 30.08
N GLN A 834 33.15 5.29 31.16
CA GLN A 834 33.33 6.60 31.82
C GLN A 834 34.12 7.60 30.97
N ARG A 835 34.99 7.15 30.05
CA ARG A 835 35.70 8.08 29.15
C ARG A 835 34.76 8.75 28.16
N VAL A 836 33.72 8.02 27.74
CA VAL A 836 32.73 8.51 26.78
C VAL A 836 31.66 9.35 27.49
N PHE A 837 31.12 8.87 28.61
CA PHE A 837 29.95 9.48 29.26
C PHE A 837 30.26 10.24 30.56
N GLY A 838 31.52 10.33 30.98
CA GLY A 838 31.91 10.94 32.25
C GLY A 838 31.62 10.07 33.48
N PRO A 839 31.86 10.60 34.70
CA PRO A 839 31.71 9.86 35.95
C PRO A 839 30.26 9.44 36.24
N ASP A 840 29.27 10.25 35.85
CA ASP A 840 27.85 9.96 36.04
C ASP A 840 27.27 8.97 35.00
N LEU A 841 28.10 8.50 34.05
CA LEU A 841 27.73 7.50 33.04
C LEU A 841 26.45 7.83 32.26
N GLY A 842 26.13 9.11 32.08
CA GLY A 842 24.94 9.56 31.35
C GLY A 842 23.62 9.39 32.10
N ARG A 843 23.64 9.25 33.43
CA ARG A 843 22.44 9.21 34.27
C ARG A 843 21.53 10.41 34.00
N SER A 844 20.24 10.15 33.80
CA SER A 844 19.20 11.15 33.51
C SER A 844 19.50 12.09 32.32
N SER A 845 20.46 11.72 31.46
CA SER A 845 20.90 12.56 30.36
C SER A 845 19.95 12.46 29.16
N SER A 846 19.33 13.58 28.79
CA SER A 846 18.31 13.68 27.73
C SER A 846 18.53 14.82 26.74
N THR A 847 19.54 15.66 26.95
CA THR A 847 19.87 16.83 26.12
C THR A 847 20.81 16.48 24.96
N ALA A 848 20.73 17.25 23.87
CA ALA A 848 21.51 17.04 22.65
C ALA A 848 22.91 17.69 22.66
N GLU A 849 23.20 18.54 23.64
CA GLU A 849 24.42 19.38 23.68
C GLU A 849 25.72 18.56 23.63
N ASP A 850 25.75 17.41 24.30
CA ASP A 850 26.95 16.56 24.38
C ASP A 850 27.05 15.49 23.26
N ASP A 851 26.10 15.44 22.32
CA ASP A 851 26.04 14.36 21.32
C ASP A 851 27.29 14.29 20.44
N GLU A 852 27.75 15.44 19.93
CA GLU A 852 28.93 15.51 19.04
C GLU A 852 30.22 15.11 19.76
N ASP A 853 30.38 15.51 21.01
CA ASP A 853 31.55 15.15 21.83
C ASP A 853 31.54 13.67 22.18
N ILE A 854 30.39 13.13 22.62
CA ILE A 854 30.21 11.70 22.88
C ILE A 854 30.50 10.86 21.61
N MET A 855 30.00 11.29 20.45
CA MET A 855 30.28 10.62 19.18
C MET A 855 31.78 10.65 18.83
N THR A 856 32.45 11.77 19.08
CA THR A 856 33.88 11.94 18.82
C THR A 856 34.71 11.02 19.72
N ARG A 857 34.42 10.98 21.02
CA ARG A 857 35.08 10.10 21.99
C ARG A 857 34.85 8.63 21.67
N LEU A 858 33.60 8.26 21.36
CA LEU A 858 33.24 6.89 21.02
C LEU A 858 33.89 6.43 19.71
N ALA A 859 34.13 7.33 18.75
CA ALA A 859 34.80 7.00 17.49
C ALA A 859 36.30 6.68 17.63
N ARG A 860 36.95 7.07 18.73
CA ARG A 860 38.35 6.73 19.06
C ARG A 860 38.49 5.35 19.71
N MET A 861 37.43 4.85 20.34
CA MET A 861 37.39 3.54 20.99
C MET A 861 37.55 2.42 19.96
N GLY A 862 38.48 1.48 20.19
CA GLY A 862 38.80 0.37 19.31
C GLY A 862 39.75 0.70 18.14
N LYS A 863 40.19 1.97 18.01
CA LYS A 863 41.21 2.40 17.03
C LYS A 863 42.51 2.83 17.69
N GLU A 864 42.41 3.76 18.62
CA GLU A 864 43.55 4.36 19.34
C GLU A 864 43.49 4.05 20.85
N GLU A 865 42.29 3.80 21.38
CA GLU A 865 42.04 3.59 22.81
C GLU A 865 41.14 2.37 23.06
N VAL A 866 41.31 1.68 24.20
CA VAL A 866 40.46 0.54 24.62
C VAL A 866 39.25 1.05 25.40
N ALA A 867 38.08 0.44 25.21
CA ALA A 867 36.87 0.79 25.95
C ALA A 867 37.03 0.50 27.45
N GLU A 868 36.90 1.52 28.31
CA GLU A 868 36.97 1.38 29.78
C GLU A 868 35.59 0.98 30.34
N ALA A 869 35.10 -0.18 29.92
CA ALA A 869 33.78 -0.70 30.32
C ALA A 869 33.84 -1.68 31.49
N VAL A 870 35.02 -2.24 31.78
CA VAL A 870 35.23 -3.14 32.90
C VAL A 870 36.28 -2.52 33.81
N ALA A 871 35.89 -2.12 35.01
CA ALA A 871 36.84 -1.84 36.07
C ALA A 871 37.25 -3.20 36.67
N TYR A 872 38.33 -3.82 36.19
CA TYR A 872 38.98 -4.85 36.99
C TYR A 872 39.89 -4.16 38.00
N HIS A 873 39.74 -4.52 39.28
CA HIS A 873 40.43 -3.88 40.39
C HIS A 873 41.87 -4.41 40.61
N ASP A 874 42.48 -4.96 39.58
CA ASP A 874 43.84 -5.52 39.63
C ASP A 874 44.59 -5.04 38.38
N GLU A 875 45.61 -4.19 38.55
CA GLU A 875 46.38 -3.60 37.45
C GLU A 875 46.98 -4.69 36.54
N MET A 876 47.33 -5.86 37.09
CA MET A 876 47.78 -6.99 36.27
C MET A 876 46.67 -7.54 35.37
N VAL A 877 45.42 -7.58 35.83
CA VAL A 877 44.27 -8.10 35.06
C VAL A 877 43.77 -7.05 34.06
N ASP A 878 43.78 -5.77 34.41
CA ASP A 878 43.46 -4.66 33.52
C ASP A 878 44.53 -4.50 32.42
N GLU A 879 45.82 -4.61 32.77
CA GLU A 879 46.92 -4.61 31.80
C GLU A 879 46.95 -5.89 30.95
N TYR A 880 46.60 -7.05 31.53
CA TYR A 880 46.42 -8.33 30.80
C TYR A 880 45.23 -8.27 29.83
N ASN A 881 44.09 -7.72 30.24
CA ASN A 881 42.92 -7.54 29.39
C ASN A 881 43.13 -6.44 28.34
N ARG A 882 43.87 -5.35 28.63
CA ARG A 882 44.32 -4.37 27.62
C ARG A 882 45.34 -4.95 26.63
N LYS A 883 46.17 -5.90 27.06
CA LYS A 883 47.09 -6.64 26.18
C LYS A 883 46.34 -7.62 25.28
N LYS A 884 45.22 -8.19 25.74
CA LYS A 884 44.35 -9.16 25.03
C LYS A 884 43.04 -8.59 24.44
N ALA A 885 42.84 -7.27 24.45
CA ALA A 885 41.68 -6.66 23.80
C ALA A 885 41.89 -6.64 22.27
N GLU A 886 40.81 -6.71 21.48
CA GLU A 886 40.87 -6.57 20.03
C GLU A 886 41.41 -5.18 19.66
N LYS A 887 42.64 -5.11 19.16
CA LYS A 887 43.28 -3.89 18.68
C LYS A 887 44.11 -4.18 17.45
N MET A 888 44.38 -3.16 16.63
CA MET A 888 45.29 -3.31 15.50
C MET A 888 46.68 -3.70 16.01
N THR A 889 47.24 -4.81 15.50
CA THR A 889 48.57 -5.29 15.94
C THR A 889 49.72 -4.56 15.27
N GLY A 890 49.43 -3.86 14.17
CA GLY A 890 50.44 -3.28 13.27
C GLY A 890 50.91 -4.25 12.19
N ASP A 891 50.55 -5.53 12.28
CA ASP A 891 50.86 -6.52 11.25
C ASP A 891 49.90 -6.39 10.05
N LEU A 892 50.43 -6.67 8.86
CA LEU A 892 49.64 -6.68 7.62
C LEU A 892 49.51 -8.11 7.09
N CYS A 893 48.33 -8.45 6.56
CA CYS A 893 48.13 -9.72 5.88
C CYS A 893 49.05 -9.82 4.66
N LYS A 894 49.82 -10.92 4.56
CA LYS A 894 50.77 -11.15 3.47
C LYS A 894 50.15 -11.23 2.06
N LEU A 895 48.84 -11.47 1.97
CA LEU A 895 48.12 -11.59 0.69
C LEU A 895 47.43 -10.29 0.26
N CYS A 896 46.88 -9.52 1.19
CA CYS A 896 46.03 -8.36 0.87
C CYS A 896 46.40 -7.07 1.61
N ASN A 897 47.51 -7.04 2.35
CA ASN A 897 48.00 -5.92 3.15
C ASN A 897 46.97 -5.31 4.12
N THR A 898 45.94 -6.07 4.46
CA THR A 898 44.94 -5.73 5.47
C THR A 898 45.59 -5.67 6.86
N PRO A 899 45.39 -4.60 7.65
CA PRO A 899 45.77 -4.57 9.05
C PRO A 899 45.09 -5.70 9.83
N LEU A 900 45.90 -6.47 10.57
CA LEU A 900 45.43 -7.55 11.42
C LEU A 900 45.11 -7.01 12.82
N TYR A 901 44.14 -7.67 13.45
CA TYR A 901 43.70 -7.37 14.81
C TYR A 901 44.08 -8.52 15.74
N SER A 902 44.38 -8.20 17.00
CA SER A 902 44.57 -9.21 18.04
C SER A 902 43.24 -9.90 18.36
N ASP A 903 43.34 -11.09 18.94
CA ASP A 903 42.14 -11.82 19.38
C ASP A 903 41.35 -11.04 20.43
N PRO A 904 40.01 -11.13 20.41
CA PRO A 904 39.19 -10.50 21.43
C PRO A 904 39.35 -11.19 22.79
N GLY A 905 39.34 -10.38 23.85
CA GLY A 905 39.33 -10.88 25.21
C GLY A 905 37.99 -11.51 25.58
N ALA A 906 37.96 -12.41 26.57
CA ALA A 906 36.72 -13.03 27.05
C ALA A 906 35.66 -11.99 27.49
N HIS A 907 36.10 -10.83 27.98
CA HIS A 907 35.25 -9.72 28.39
C HIS A 907 34.61 -8.95 27.21
N GLU A 908 35.14 -9.08 25.98
CA GLU A 908 34.62 -8.45 24.76
C GLU A 908 33.71 -9.39 23.94
N LEU A 909 33.64 -10.67 24.34
CA LEU A 909 32.79 -11.68 23.73
C LEU A 909 31.35 -11.61 24.23
N GLY A 910 31.03 -10.85 25.28
CA GLY A 910 29.65 -10.75 25.74
C GLY A 910 29.40 -9.64 26.74
N ILE A 911 28.14 -9.23 26.86
CA ILE A 911 27.67 -8.34 27.93
C ILE A 911 26.82 -9.13 28.93
N TYR A 912 26.69 -8.61 30.15
CA TYR A 912 25.81 -9.16 31.17
C TYR A 912 24.34 -8.81 30.89
N LEU A 913 23.86 -9.26 29.73
CA LEU A 913 22.49 -9.19 29.28
C LEU A 913 22.12 -10.52 28.63
N HIS A 914 21.07 -11.15 29.14
CA HIS A 914 20.61 -12.45 28.67
C HIS A 914 19.10 -12.44 28.42
N ALA A 915 18.68 -12.84 27.22
CA ALA A 915 17.29 -13.06 26.84
C ALA A 915 16.80 -14.38 27.45
N ARG A 916 16.28 -14.33 28.68
CA ARG A 916 15.96 -15.51 29.48
C ARG A 916 14.72 -16.26 28.98
N LYS A 917 13.61 -15.55 28.74
CA LYS A 917 12.30 -16.19 28.55
C LYS A 917 11.43 -15.43 27.56
N TYR A 918 10.84 -16.16 26.63
CA TYR A 918 9.84 -15.65 25.69
C TYR A 918 8.59 -16.52 25.83
N ALA A 919 7.43 -15.89 25.96
CA ALA A 919 6.17 -16.60 26.14
C ALA A 919 5.05 -15.93 25.35
N ASP A 920 4.09 -16.73 24.89
CA ASP A 920 2.85 -16.22 24.31
C ASP A 920 1.98 -15.57 25.39
N ALA A 921 1.38 -14.41 25.08
CA ALA A 921 0.51 -13.70 26.02
C ALA A 921 -0.74 -14.49 26.38
N GLU A 922 -1.19 -15.38 25.50
CA GLU A 922 -2.33 -16.30 25.70
C GLU A 922 -1.90 -17.63 26.34
N GLY A 923 -0.62 -17.81 26.69
CA GLY A 923 -0.11 -18.98 27.40
C GLY A 923 0.05 -20.25 26.56
N LYS A 924 -0.02 -20.18 25.21
CA LYS A 924 0.07 -21.36 24.33
C LYS A 924 1.45 -22.01 24.31
N TRP A 925 2.49 -21.22 24.48
CA TRP A 925 3.87 -21.69 24.52
C TRP A 925 4.72 -20.79 25.41
N ASN A 926 5.77 -21.38 25.95
CA ASN A 926 6.74 -20.73 26.82
C ASN A 926 8.10 -21.37 26.58
N TYR A 927 9.10 -20.56 26.21
CA TYR A 927 10.47 -21.02 26.01
C TYR A 927 11.40 -20.23 26.92
N GLU A 928 12.22 -20.95 27.69
CA GLU A 928 13.11 -20.42 28.71
C GLU A 928 14.49 -21.09 28.64
N THR A 929 15.53 -20.32 28.93
CA THR A 929 16.90 -20.80 29.11
C THR A 929 17.31 -20.75 30.58
N GLU A 930 18.32 -21.54 30.94
CA GLU A 930 18.98 -21.44 32.24
C GLU A 930 19.58 -20.04 32.47
N LEU A 931 19.75 -19.67 33.73
CA LEU A 931 20.43 -18.44 34.08
C LEU A 931 21.92 -18.55 33.72
N PRO A 932 22.52 -17.52 33.10
CA PRO A 932 23.94 -17.54 32.82
C PRO A 932 24.74 -17.50 34.13
N GLU A 933 25.94 -18.08 34.15
CA GLU A 933 26.79 -18.19 35.36
C GLU A 933 26.98 -16.85 36.09
N TRP A 934 27.15 -15.75 35.35
CA TRP A 934 27.34 -14.41 35.92
C TRP A 934 26.11 -13.86 36.66
N ALA A 935 24.92 -14.45 36.46
CA ALA A 935 23.67 -14.08 37.13
C ALA A 935 23.38 -14.94 38.37
N LEU A 936 24.10 -16.05 38.56
CA LEU A 936 23.94 -16.92 39.72
C LEU A 936 24.54 -16.28 40.98
N PRO A 937 24.01 -16.60 42.18
CA PRO A 937 24.55 -16.08 43.43
C PRO A 937 26.00 -16.52 43.64
N PRO A 938 26.87 -15.64 44.16
CA PRO A 938 28.18 -16.03 44.68
C PRO A 938 28.06 -17.10 45.78
N PRO A 939 29.07 -17.95 45.98
CA PRO A 939 29.07 -18.94 47.05
C PRO A 939 28.77 -18.29 48.42
N GLY A 940 27.75 -18.79 49.12
CA GLY A 940 27.34 -18.29 50.44
C GLY A 940 26.40 -17.08 50.45
N SER A 941 25.96 -16.58 49.29
CA SER A 941 24.98 -15.49 49.19
C SER A 941 23.61 -15.98 48.71
N GLU A 942 22.52 -15.35 49.15
CA GLU A 942 21.19 -15.58 48.59
C GLU A 942 21.04 -14.87 47.23
N GLY A 943 20.22 -15.42 46.34
CA GLY A 943 20.06 -14.88 44.99
C GLY A 943 19.18 -15.72 44.08
N PRO A 944 19.05 -15.31 42.81
CA PRO A 944 18.25 -16.05 41.83
C PRO A 944 18.88 -17.43 41.58
N LYS A 945 18.17 -18.48 42.00
CA LYS A 945 18.50 -19.90 41.72
C LYS A 945 17.72 -20.38 40.49
N GLU A 946 18.09 -21.55 39.95
CA GLU A 946 17.29 -22.23 38.92
C GLU A 946 15.82 -22.30 39.36
N THR A 947 14.92 -21.92 38.45
CA THR A 947 13.47 -21.86 38.71
C THR A 947 12.87 -23.25 38.70
N ASN A 948 12.38 -23.71 39.86
CA ASN A 948 11.39 -24.79 39.94
C ASN A 948 9.99 -24.22 39.64
N GLU A 949 9.06 -25.06 39.14
CA GLU A 949 7.70 -24.70 38.72
C GLU A 949 6.90 -23.90 39.79
N GLU A 950 7.21 -24.05 41.08
CA GLU A 950 6.56 -23.34 42.19
C GLU A 950 6.98 -21.85 42.34
N SER A 951 8.01 -21.41 41.62
CA SER A 951 8.57 -20.06 41.72
C SER A 951 8.16 -19.12 40.60
N ASP A 952 7.13 -19.45 39.80
CA ASP A 952 6.61 -18.63 38.70
C ASP A 952 5.54 -17.62 39.15
N PRO A 953 5.88 -16.33 39.37
CA PRO A 953 4.91 -15.29 39.70
C PRO A 953 4.11 -14.78 38.48
N MET A 954 4.11 -15.46 37.33
CA MET A 954 3.23 -15.09 36.20
C MET A 954 1.73 -15.27 36.49
N ALA A 955 1.36 -15.79 37.66
CA ALA A 955 -0.01 -15.80 38.17
C ALA A 955 -0.50 -14.44 38.73
N VAL A 956 0.32 -13.38 38.76
CA VAL A 956 -0.11 -12.07 39.28
C VAL A 956 -0.53 -11.12 38.16
N ASP A 957 -1.84 -10.86 38.15
CA ASP A 957 -2.62 -9.99 37.25
C ASP A 957 -1.95 -8.70 36.79
N VAL A 958 -1.77 -8.61 35.47
CA VAL A 958 -1.48 -7.36 34.75
C VAL A 958 -2.70 -6.41 34.75
N GLU A 959 -3.90 -6.88 35.11
CA GLU A 959 -5.11 -6.05 35.27
C GLU A 959 -4.97 -4.97 36.37
N LYS A 960 -4.09 -5.17 37.36
CA LYS A 960 -3.89 -4.21 38.45
C LYS A 960 -3.04 -2.98 38.09
N LEU A 961 -2.45 -2.93 36.89
CA LEU A 961 -1.63 -1.79 36.42
C LEU A 961 -2.36 -0.91 35.40
N THR A 962 -3.70 -0.87 35.45
CA THR A 962 -4.55 0.03 34.67
C THR A 962 -4.30 1.50 35.03
N LEU A 963 -3.37 2.15 34.32
CA LEU A 963 -3.42 3.59 34.09
C LEU A 963 -4.34 3.82 32.88
N LYS A 964 -5.36 4.66 33.11
CA LYS A 964 -6.45 4.99 32.19
C LYS A 964 -5.95 5.47 30.83
N GLU A 965 -6.73 5.10 29.82
CA GLU A 965 -6.62 5.32 28.36
C GLU A 965 -6.09 6.69 27.91
#